data_AF-A0A7D4Y505-F1
#
_entry.id   AF-A0A7D4Y505-F1
#
_cell.length_a   1.000
_cell.length_b   1.000
_cell.length_c   1.000
_cell.angle_alpha   90.00
_cell.angle_beta   90.00
_cell.angle_gamma   90.00
#
_symmetry.space_group_name_H-M   'P 1'
#
loop_
_entity.id
_entity.type
_entity.pdbx_description
1 polymer ?
#
loop_
_entity_poly.entity_id
_entity_poly.type
_entity_poly.pdbx_seq_one_letter_code
_entity_poly.pdbx_strand_id
1 'polypeptide(L)'
;MDRRKFIAGIGALSAAGAVGTGAFTSASADRTVSVSVAGDASAFLAMDTSGTANGEFASINSDQIELDFSESSAGGDGLGLDSTYEFDDVFRITNQGTQPVYVWANFSGGSLDDDDIWFYPDSNSDRELNDGTNEVVTLPVGETVEVGVHIDTSTLSSTGTENLTATLSASVGVPNSSSPTDPSGEDAAVVSENPDDGEYSSIQTAINEVDGTTIYVEDGVYDEQLRIGKDDLTIEGESRDGVIIRPTSFESVNARGKEAVTINPVVPEEAGGDPSLTNESWWRSQRGHYEVSGVTLRNLTIDGVNDDDNRAGIYAAHAEDYTIENVVCKNHGELGTNGGVGSGNGWCRNATFRNVEFVDNGDGGMLAFRSDGFTIDGLTVENCGGDGVDIHGDDHTLTDVTVYGSGTNGIEFTQGGNNVLQDSEVYDNGTGIDIEKIGSDSIDPKPGETEITIESTDIYDNGTGLRIGKGGSHDHDDLGVDAAGNWWGSANGPNSAEGDDIVIADGIDPVLNLATWLDGPVGSGSPVYGAGFVKPGANTLDIDGDGVTEMGVESASDPADSGDVAHVTSAGSETTDFATSAVQLNPDDPPTLGELTDGTTDLVYEYYEGVDNSGAAPDEVYLLIAESDGTRHVVFHTSNDNKHLNSPPSDETWLSRNVHKEIAGNPDPEDNPNYNWREFTAEGYPSLGSADGTDLSDEFGDDAELITVAAGRGGTSGTTADVYYRDLQCDGDTYGFPTE
;
A
#
# COMPACT_ATOMS: atom_id res chain seq x y z
N MET A 1 8.57 -2.63 -52.02
CA MET A 1 8.49 -1.16 -52.17
C MET A 1 8.28 -0.60 -50.78
N ASP A 2 9.29 0.06 -50.23
CA ASP A 2 9.16 0.84 -49.01
C ASP A 2 8.13 1.95 -49.18
N ARG A 3 7.18 2.06 -48.22
CA ARG A 3 6.72 3.35 -47.67
C ARG A 3 6.25 3.18 -46.20
N ARG A 4 6.94 3.94 -45.34
CA ARG A 4 6.80 4.20 -43.88
C ARG A 4 5.34 4.39 -43.41
N LYS A 5 4.93 3.74 -42.32
CA LYS A 5 4.83 4.23 -40.91
C LYS A 5 4.15 5.60 -40.75
N PHE A 6 2.92 5.61 -40.19
CA PHE A 6 2.41 6.60 -39.22
C PHE A 6 0.98 6.20 -38.77
N ILE A 7 0.81 5.66 -37.57
CA ILE A 7 -0.46 5.73 -36.84
C ILE A 7 -0.13 6.47 -35.55
N ALA A 8 -0.71 7.67 -35.43
CA ALA A 8 -0.65 8.49 -34.25
C ALA A 8 -1.50 7.82 -33.16
N GLY A 9 -0.86 7.36 -32.10
CA GLY A 9 -1.47 7.23 -30.79
C GLY A 9 -1.17 8.49 -30.00
N ILE A 10 -2.18 9.33 -29.81
CA ILE A 10 -2.38 10.36 -28.77
C ILE A 10 -3.92 10.55 -28.78
N GLY A 11 -4.69 10.48 -27.70
CA GLY A 11 -4.41 10.45 -26.27
C GLY A 11 -5.60 11.10 -25.55
N ALA A 12 -5.80 10.71 -24.30
CA ALA A 12 -6.49 11.41 -23.22
C ALA A 12 -8.03 11.55 -23.23
N LEU A 13 -8.59 11.11 -22.10
CA LEU A 13 -9.90 11.44 -21.57
C LEU A 13 -10.05 12.95 -21.31
N SER A 14 -11.29 13.44 -21.45
CA SER A 14 -11.83 14.50 -20.57
C SER A 14 -13.36 14.46 -20.62
N ALA A 15 -13.97 14.66 -19.44
CA ALA A 15 -15.26 14.17 -19.00
C ALA A 15 -16.53 14.87 -19.54
N ALA A 16 -17.66 14.20 -19.23
CA ALA A 16 -19.03 14.67 -19.07
C ALA A 16 -19.82 15.20 -20.30
N GLY A 17 -20.76 14.38 -20.75
CA GLY A 17 -21.90 14.80 -21.56
C GLY A 17 -22.73 13.61 -22.01
N ALA A 18 -23.96 13.50 -21.50
CA ALA A 18 -24.91 12.45 -21.89
C ALA A 18 -25.06 12.36 -23.41
N VAL A 19 -24.58 11.26 -24.00
CA VAL A 19 -24.78 10.92 -25.42
C VAL A 19 -25.46 9.56 -25.49
N GLY A 20 -26.77 9.64 -25.73
CA GLY A 20 -27.68 8.65 -26.30
C GLY A 20 -27.35 7.15 -26.15
N THR A 21 -28.30 6.42 -25.58
CA THR A 21 -28.50 4.98 -25.83
C THR A 21 -28.75 4.73 -27.33
N GLY A 22 -27.67 4.75 -28.10
CA GLY A 22 -27.62 4.27 -29.48
C GLY A 22 -27.67 2.75 -29.45
N ALA A 23 -28.87 2.20 -29.33
CA ALA A 23 -29.11 0.78 -29.53
C ALA A 23 -28.75 0.41 -30.98
N PHE A 24 -27.52 -0.06 -31.20
CA PHE A 24 -27.18 -0.71 -32.45
C PHE A 24 -28.05 -1.96 -32.59
N THR A 25 -28.88 -2.04 -33.64
CA THR A 25 -29.60 -3.28 -33.96
C THR A 25 -28.65 -4.35 -34.51
N SER A 26 -27.47 -3.96 -35.00
CA SER A 26 -26.37 -4.85 -35.38
C SER A 26 -25.06 -4.05 -35.47
N ALA A 27 -23.98 -4.60 -34.92
CA ALA A 27 -22.62 -4.16 -35.19
C ALA A 27 -21.85 -5.34 -35.81
N SER A 28 -21.20 -5.13 -36.95
CA SER A 28 -20.33 -6.11 -37.58
C SER A 28 -18.89 -5.59 -37.48
N ALA A 29 -18.02 -6.41 -36.91
CA ALA A 29 -16.60 -6.16 -36.78
C ALA A 29 -15.87 -7.46 -37.14
N ASP A 30 -14.84 -7.36 -37.97
CA ASP A 30 -13.99 -8.49 -38.32
C ASP A 30 -13.15 -8.86 -37.09
N ARG A 31 -13.49 -9.99 -36.45
CA ARG A 31 -12.68 -10.59 -35.38
C ARG A 31 -11.83 -11.72 -35.97
N THR A 32 -10.56 -11.78 -35.58
CA THR A 32 -9.71 -12.92 -35.94
C THR A 32 -9.87 -14.00 -34.88
N VAL A 33 -10.26 -15.21 -35.28
CA VAL A 33 -10.33 -16.38 -34.40
C VAL A 33 -9.17 -17.31 -34.77
N SER A 34 -8.38 -17.72 -33.77
CA SER A 34 -7.31 -18.71 -33.94
C SER A 34 -7.70 -19.98 -33.19
N VAL A 35 -7.62 -21.14 -33.85
CA VAL A 35 -7.91 -22.44 -33.26
C VAL A 35 -6.69 -23.32 -33.44
N SER A 36 -6.20 -23.88 -32.33
CA SER A 36 -5.11 -24.86 -32.29
C SER A 36 -5.67 -26.17 -31.75
N VAL A 37 -5.20 -27.30 -32.28
CA VAL A 37 -5.56 -28.64 -31.80
C VAL A 37 -4.35 -29.20 -31.06
N ALA A 38 -4.58 -29.68 -29.84
CA ALA A 38 -3.58 -30.36 -29.01
C ALA A 38 -3.90 -31.86 -28.94
N GLY A 39 -2.89 -32.67 -28.63
CA GLY A 39 -3.08 -34.07 -28.25
C GLY A 39 -3.68 -34.21 -26.86
N ASP A 40 -4.21 -35.40 -26.55
CA ASP A 40 -4.93 -35.69 -25.31
C ASP A 40 -4.12 -35.31 -24.05
N ALA A 41 -2.81 -35.57 -24.01
CA ALA A 41 -1.97 -35.21 -22.86
C ALA A 41 -1.75 -33.70 -22.66
N SER A 42 -2.15 -32.85 -23.62
CA SER A 42 -1.95 -31.38 -23.55
C SER A 42 -3.21 -30.59 -23.93
N ALA A 43 -4.36 -31.25 -24.02
CA ALA A 43 -5.64 -30.62 -24.31
C ALA A 43 -6.17 -29.85 -23.08
N PHE A 44 -7.16 -28.96 -23.28
CA PHE A 44 -7.84 -28.29 -22.18
C PHE A 44 -8.55 -29.27 -21.24
N LEU A 45 -9.00 -30.41 -21.77
CA LEU A 45 -9.34 -31.58 -20.97
C LEU A 45 -8.27 -32.63 -21.25
N ALA A 46 -7.25 -32.68 -20.41
CA ALA A 46 -6.10 -33.53 -20.65
C ALA A 46 -6.33 -34.95 -20.16
N MET A 47 -5.81 -35.93 -20.88
CA MET A 47 -5.81 -37.33 -20.48
C MET A 47 -4.39 -37.89 -20.50
N ASP A 48 -4.01 -38.59 -19.43
CA ASP A 48 -2.71 -39.23 -19.31
C ASP A 48 -2.80 -40.62 -18.68
N THR A 49 -1.81 -41.47 -18.93
CA THR A 49 -1.75 -42.82 -18.36
C THR A 49 -1.51 -42.77 -16.86
N SER A 50 -2.11 -43.68 -16.09
CA SER A 50 -1.79 -43.79 -14.67
C SER A 50 -0.38 -44.35 -14.44
N GLY A 51 0.24 -43.94 -13.34
CA GLY A 51 1.51 -44.49 -12.84
C GLY A 51 1.36 -45.80 -12.05
N THR A 52 0.14 -46.32 -11.88
CA THR A 52 -0.13 -47.55 -11.12
C THR A 52 0.13 -48.82 -11.94
N ALA A 53 -0.12 -49.99 -11.33
CA ALA A 53 -0.01 -51.27 -12.03
C ALA A 53 -1.00 -51.39 -13.20
N ASN A 54 -2.23 -50.87 -13.04
CA ASN A 54 -3.26 -50.93 -14.07
C ASN A 54 -3.06 -49.89 -15.18
N GLY A 55 -2.20 -48.89 -14.97
CA GLY A 55 -1.73 -47.99 -16.03
C GLY A 55 -1.05 -48.71 -17.20
N GLU A 56 -0.65 -49.99 -17.04
CA GLU A 56 -0.13 -50.80 -18.15
C GLU A 56 -1.15 -51.03 -19.29
N PHE A 57 -2.44 -50.90 -18.99
CA PHE A 57 -3.53 -51.06 -19.95
C PHE A 57 -3.89 -49.76 -20.68
N ALA A 58 -3.21 -48.64 -20.39
CA ALA A 58 -3.38 -47.37 -21.08
C ALA A 58 -2.09 -46.94 -21.80
N SER A 59 -2.22 -46.31 -22.96
CA SER A 59 -1.09 -45.69 -23.67
C SER A 59 -1.52 -44.48 -24.48
N ILE A 60 -0.61 -43.52 -24.70
CA ILE A 60 -0.83 -42.40 -25.64
C ILE A 60 -0.25 -42.77 -27.00
N ASN A 61 -1.10 -43.00 -27.99
CA ASN A 61 -0.73 -43.34 -29.36
C ASN A 61 -1.30 -42.32 -30.35
N SER A 62 -0.42 -41.75 -31.19
CA SER A 62 -0.80 -40.71 -32.16
C SER A 62 -1.60 -39.56 -31.54
N ASP A 63 -1.16 -39.09 -30.35
CA ASP A 63 -1.78 -38.02 -29.58
C ASP A 63 -3.18 -38.33 -29.00
N GLN A 64 -3.60 -39.60 -29.00
CA GLN A 64 -4.86 -40.08 -28.41
C GLN A 64 -4.60 -41.11 -27.32
N ILE A 65 -5.41 -41.13 -26.25
CA ILE A 65 -5.40 -42.22 -25.27
C ILE A 65 -6.04 -43.49 -25.85
N GLU A 66 -5.35 -44.62 -25.68
CA GLU A 66 -5.77 -45.96 -26.12
C GLU A 66 -5.73 -46.92 -24.93
N LEU A 67 -6.82 -47.66 -24.74
CA LEU A 67 -6.96 -48.67 -23.69
C LEU A 67 -6.91 -50.07 -24.32
N ASP A 68 -6.02 -50.93 -23.84
CA ASP A 68 -5.81 -52.28 -24.36
C ASP A 68 -5.75 -53.31 -23.24
N PHE A 69 -6.79 -54.16 -23.16
CA PHE A 69 -6.90 -55.25 -22.20
C PHE A 69 -6.66 -56.63 -22.83
N SER A 70 -6.06 -56.69 -24.02
CA SER A 70 -5.85 -57.93 -24.78
C SER A 70 -4.63 -58.73 -24.31
N GLU A 71 -3.64 -58.09 -23.70
CA GLU A 71 -2.44 -58.73 -23.17
C GLU A 71 -2.05 -58.09 -21.83
N SER A 72 -1.23 -58.79 -21.03
CA SER A 72 -0.59 -58.18 -19.86
C SER A 72 0.89 -58.51 -19.78
N SER A 73 1.67 -57.66 -19.11
CA SER A 73 3.10 -57.84 -18.89
C SER A 73 3.44 -59.13 -18.13
N ALA A 74 2.49 -59.65 -17.35
CA ALA A 74 2.58 -60.93 -16.63
C ALA A 74 2.27 -62.17 -17.50
N GLY A 75 1.91 -61.98 -18.77
CA GLY A 75 1.63 -63.04 -19.75
C GLY A 75 0.16 -63.49 -19.81
N GLY A 76 -0.78 -62.63 -19.40
CA GLY A 76 -2.20 -62.80 -19.69
C GLY A 76 -2.52 -62.55 -21.17
N ASP A 77 -3.59 -63.19 -21.66
CA ASP A 77 -4.03 -63.16 -23.07
C ASP A 77 -5.54 -62.90 -23.12
N GLY A 78 -5.92 -61.71 -22.69
CA GLY A 78 -7.29 -61.17 -22.74
C GLY A 78 -8.19 -61.44 -21.53
N LEU A 79 -9.43 -60.97 -21.65
CA LEU A 79 -10.51 -61.15 -20.68
C LEU A 79 -11.21 -62.51 -20.90
N GLY A 80 -11.58 -63.18 -19.81
CA GLY A 80 -12.40 -64.39 -19.84
C GLY A 80 -13.86 -64.08 -20.14
N LEU A 81 -14.58 -65.01 -20.79
CA LEU A 81 -16.03 -64.90 -20.99
C LEU A 81 -16.80 -65.10 -19.69
N ASP A 82 -18.04 -64.58 -19.64
CA ASP A 82 -18.96 -64.78 -18.50
C ASP A 82 -18.32 -64.34 -17.17
N SER A 83 -17.61 -63.22 -17.22
CA SER A 83 -16.80 -62.67 -16.14
C SER A 83 -16.90 -61.15 -16.10
N THR A 84 -16.82 -60.62 -14.89
CA THR A 84 -16.74 -59.19 -14.59
C THR A 84 -15.32 -58.81 -14.19
N TYR A 85 -14.81 -57.71 -14.74
CA TYR A 85 -13.48 -57.18 -14.46
C TYR A 85 -13.55 -55.73 -14.03
N GLU A 86 -12.72 -55.36 -13.06
CA GLU A 86 -12.55 -54.00 -12.54
C GLU A 86 -11.06 -53.68 -12.56
N PHE A 87 -10.69 -52.61 -13.25
CA PHE A 87 -9.34 -52.10 -13.35
C PHE A 87 -9.30 -50.68 -12.79
N ASP A 88 -8.85 -50.53 -11.55
CA ASP A 88 -8.77 -49.23 -10.87
C ASP A 88 -7.61 -48.38 -11.41
N ASP A 89 -7.80 -47.06 -11.48
CA ASP A 89 -6.79 -46.06 -11.88
C ASP A 89 -5.96 -46.49 -13.11
N VAL A 90 -6.63 -46.64 -14.24
CA VAL A 90 -6.04 -46.99 -15.54
C VAL A 90 -5.48 -45.73 -16.24
N PHE A 91 -6.23 -44.63 -16.19
CA PHE A 91 -5.82 -43.34 -16.74
C PHE A 91 -6.40 -42.20 -15.90
N ARG A 92 -5.95 -40.97 -16.18
CA ARG A 92 -6.35 -39.76 -15.44
C ARG A 92 -6.88 -38.69 -16.39
N ILE A 93 -7.80 -37.88 -15.88
CA ILE A 93 -8.37 -36.74 -16.60
C ILE A 93 -8.11 -35.46 -15.79
N THR A 94 -7.56 -34.42 -16.42
CA THR A 94 -7.25 -33.13 -15.79
C THR A 94 -7.94 -31.99 -16.53
N ASN A 95 -8.62 -31.08 -15.81
CA ASN A 95 -9.18 -29.88 -16.41
C ASN A 95 -8.13 -28.75 -16.44
N GLN A 96 -7.54 -28.50 -17.61
CA GLN A 96 -6.65 -27.37 -17.90
C GLN A 96 -7.38 -26.20 -18.58
N GLY A 97 -8.72 -26.19 -18.52
CA GLY A 97 -9.58 -25.13 -19.03
C GLY A 97 -9.59 -23.89 -18.14
N THR A 98 -10.64 -23.09 -18.27
CA THR A 98 -10.81 -21.84 -17.51
C THR A 98 -12.05 -21.84 -16.62
N GLN A 99 -12.83 -22.93 -16.63
CA GLN A 99 -14.07 -23.08 -15.86
C GLN A 99 -14.21 -24.55 -15.43
N PRO A 100 -14.90 -24.84 -14.31
CA PRO A 100 -15.28 -26.20 -13.94
C PRO A 100 -16.09 -26.88 -15.06
N VAL A 101 -15.97 -28.20 -15.19
CA VAL A 101 -16.71 -28.98 -16.19
C VAL A 101 -17.24 -30.29 -15.61
N TYR A 102 -18.35 -30.78 -16.14
CA TYR A 102 -18.86 -32.13 -15.90
C TYR A 102 -18.34 -33.07 -16.96
N VAL A 103 -17.74 -34.17 -16.54
CA VAL A 103 -17.12 -35.16 -17.42
C VAL A 103 -17.91 -36.47 -17.39
N TRP A 104 -18.13 -37.04 -18.58
CA TRP A 104 -18.78 -38.34 -18.74
C TRP A 104 -18.25 -39.07 -19.97
N ALA A 105 -18.49 -40.38 -20.05
CA ALA A 105 -18.12 -41.18 -21.20
C ALA A 105 -19.32 -41.93 -21.77
N ASN A 106 -19.26 -42.19 -23.07
CA ASN A 106 -20.19 -43.07 -23.77
C ASN A 106 -19.40 -44.03 -24.66
N PHE A 107 -19.80 -45.28 -24.69
CA PHE A 107 -19.17 -46.35 -25.46
C PHE A 107 -20.00 -46.68 -26.71
N SER A 108 -19.29 -46.95 -27.80
CA SER A 108 -19.93 -47.34 -29.06
C SER A 108 -19.04 -48.28 -29.87
N GLY A 109 -19.66 -48.99 -30.82
CA GLY A 109 -18.98 -50.05 -31.54
C GLY A 109 -19.00 -51.38 -30.77
N GLY A 110 -18.51 -52.45 -31.38
CA GLY A 110 -18.47 -53.78 -30.76
C GLY A 110 -19.83 -54.34 -30.32
N SER A 111 -19.77 -55.27 -29.36
CA SER A 111 -20.92 -55.97 -28.78
C SER A 111 -21.20 -55.63 -27.30
N LEU A 112 -20.36 -54.80 -26.69
CA LEU A 112 -20.55 -54.27 -25.33
C LEU A 112 -21.11 -52.84 -25.45
N ASP A 113 -22.13 -52.51 -24.67
CA ASP A 113 -22.70 -51.16 -24.58
C ASP A 113 -22.47 -50.55 -23.19
N ASP A 114 -23.05 -49.37 -22.93
CA ASP A 114 -22.84 -48.61 -21.69
C ASP A 114 -23.31 -49.37 -20.41
N ASP A 115 -24.12 -50.43 -20.55
CA ASP A 115 -24.52 -51.30 -19.44
C ASP A 115 -23.50 -52.43 -19.18
N ASP A 116 -22.60 -52.71 -20.14
CA ASP A 116 -21.60 -53.78 -20.09
C ASP A 116 -20.17 -53.25 -19.88
N ILE A 117 -19.91 -51.99 -20.20
CA ILE A 117 -18.60 -51.34 -20.03
C ILE A 117 -18.77 -49.86 -19.66
N TRP A 118 -18.06 -49.42 -18.64
CA TRP A 118 -18.06 -48.02 -18.23
C TRP A 118 -16.73 -47.59 -17.60
N PHE A 119 -16.53 -46.27 -17.57
CA PHE A 119 -15.52 -45.64 -16.75
C PHE A 119 -16.10 -45.31 -15.38
N TYR A 120 -15.28 -45.38 -14.34
CA TYR A 120 -15.67 -45.02 -12.98
C TYR A 120 -14.55 -44.26 -12.26
N PRO A 121 -14.86 -43.29 -11.39
CA PRO A 121 -13.86 -42.56 -10.61
C PRO A 121 -13.43 -43.35 -9.35
N ASP A 122 -12.20 -43.11 -8.89
CA ASP A 122 -11.71 -43.46 -7.53
C ASP A 122 -11.97 -44.90 -7.08
N SER A 123 -11.67 -45.87 -7.95
CA SER A 123 -11.82 -47.30 -7.60
C SER A 123 -13.26 -47.72 -7.21
N ASN A 124 -14.28 -46.89 -7.49
CA ASN A 124 -15.67 -47.14 -7.13
C ASN A 124 -16.47 -47.53 -8.36
N SER A 125 -16.44 -48.81 -8.72
CA SER A 125 -17.10 -49.34 -9.93
C SER A 125 -18.62 -49.18 -9.94
N ASP A 126 -19.27 -48.93 -8.79
CA ASP A 126 -20.70 -48.64 -8.73
C ASP A 126 -21.05 -47.23 -9.27
N ARG A 127 -20.04 -46.34 -9.46
CA ARG A 127 -20.20 -44.97 -9.99
C ARG A 127 -19.92 -44.93 -11.49
N GLU A 128 -20.92 -45.24 -12.29
CA GLU A 128 -20.83 -45.22 -13.75
C GLU A 128 -20.79 -43.78 -14.31
N LEU A 129 -19.68 -43.39 -14.94
CA LEU A 129 -19.55 -42.08 -15.60
C LEU A 129 -20.26 -42.04 -16.96
N ASN A 130 -21.56 -41.76 -16.96
CA ASN A 130 -22.36 -41.61 -18.19
C ASN A 130 -23.41 -40.48 -18.08
N ASP A 131 -23.95 -40.04 -19.23
CA ASP A 131 -24.94 -38.95 -19.31
C ASP A 131 -26.40 -39.42 -19.16
N GLY A 132 -26.61 -40.59 -18.59
CA GLY A 132 -27.93 -41.16 -18.34
C GLY A 132 -28.62 -40.58 -17.09
N THR A 133 -29.26 -41.45 -16.30
CA THR A 133 -29.77 -41.10 -14.95
C THR A 133 -28.73 -41.23 -13.85
N ASN A 134 -27.48 -41.50 -14.23
CA ASN A 134 -26.38 -41.82 -13.32
C ASN A 134 -25.58 -40.55 -12.96
N GLU A 135 -24.41 -40.77 -12.36
CA GLU A 135 -23.53 -39.74 -11.84
C GLU A 135 -22.60 -39.22 -12.95
N VAL A 136 -22.49 -37.90 -13.10
CA VAL A 136 -21.37 -37.29 -13.82
C VAL A 136 -20.34 -36.80 -12.82
N VAL A 137 -19.08 -36.77 -13.22
CA VAL A 137 -18.02 -36.26 -12.35
C VAL A 137 -17.82 -34.78 -12.60
N THR A 138 -17.88 -33.97 -11.55
CA THR A 138 -17.47 -32.58 -11.60
C THR A 138 -15.94 -32.53 -11.67
N LEU A 139 -15.35 -31.61 -12.44
CA LEU A 139 -13.90 -31.48 -12.52
C LEU A 139 -13.53 -29.99 -12.54
N PRO A 140 -13.21 -29.40 -11.38
CA PRO A 140 -12.78 -28.01 -11.27
C PRO A 140 -11.47 -27.73 -12.00
N VAL A 141 -11.16 -26.44 -12.18
CA VAL A 141 -9.95 -26.03 -12.93
C VAL A 141 -8.70 -26.44 -12.17
N GLY A 142 -7.78 -27.12 -12.84
CA GLY A 142 -6.52 -27.61 -12.28
C GLY A 142 -6.62 -29.01 -11.66
N GLU A 143 -7.82 -29.46 -11.33
CA GLU A 143 -8.05 -30.73 -10.65
C GLU A 143 -7.96 -31.94 -11.58
N THR A 144 -7.73 -33.11 -10.98
CA THR A 144 -7.48 -34.38 -11.67
C THR A 144 -8.24 -35.53 -11.02
N VAL A 145 -8.99 -36.26 -11.85
CA VAL A 145 -9.69 -37.49 -11.44
C VAL A 145 -8.95 -38.73 -11.94
N GLU A 146 -8.83 -39.73 -11.05
CA GLU A 146 -8.35 -41.09 -11.37
C GLU A 146 -9.50 -41.94 -11.92
N VAL A 147 -9.30 -42.56 -13.08
CA VAL A 147 -10.36 -43.26 -13.82
C VAL A 147 -10.05 -44.74 -13.97
N GLY A 148 -10.93 -45.57 -13.42
CA GLY A 148 -10.95 -47.01 -13.63
C GLY A 148 -11.90 -47.44 -14.76
N VAL A 149 -11.83 -48.73 -15.12
CA VAL A 149 -12.64 -49.33 -16.19
C VAL A 149 -13.30 -50.60 -15.69
N HIS A 150 -14.63 -50.66 -15.82
CA HIS A 150 -15.42 -51.86 -15.55
C HIS A 150 -15.77 -52.54 -16.86
N ILE A 151 -15.69 -53.87 -16.91
CA ILE A 151 -16.05 -54.66 -18.09
C ILE A 151 -16.80 -55.94 -17.68
N ASP A 152 -18.07 -56.06 -18.07
CA ASP A 152 -18.84 -57.30 -18.03
C ASP A 152 -18.83 -57.99 -19.40
N THR A 153 -18.32 -59.21 -19.44
CA THR A 153 -18.25 -60.04 -20.66
C THR A 153 -19.38 -61.06 -20.75
N SER A 154 -20.36 -61.03 -19.84
CA SER A 154 -21.47 -61.99 -19.78
C SER A 154 -22.39 -61.94 -21.01
N THR A 155 -22.42 -60.81 -21.71
CA THR A 155 -23.17 -60.63 -22.96
C THR A 155 -22.45 -61.23 -24.18
N LEU A 156 -21.16 -61.55 -24.07
CA LEU A 156 -20.35 -62.10 -25.15
C LEU A 156 -20.53 -63.62 -25.30
N SER A 157 -20.65 -64.08 -26.55
CA SER A 157 -20.89 -65.50 -26.88
C SER A 157 -19.69 -66.23 -27.47
N SER A 158 -18.57 -65.55 -27.69
CA SER A 158 -17.35 -66.11 -28.26
C SER A 158 -16.13 -65.30 -27.88
N THR A 159 -14.97 -65.94 -27.83
CA THR A 159 -13.67 -65.30 -27.63
C THR A 159 -13.21 -64.64 -28.92
N GLY A 160 -13.04 -63.32 -28.92
CA GLY A 160 -12.56 -62.52 -30.04
C GLY A 160 -12.24 -61.10 -29.56
N THR A 161 -11.60 -60.30 -30.41
CA THR A 161 -11.30 -58.89 -30.10
C THR A 161 -12.54 -58.03 -30.36
N GLU A 162 -13.05 -57.39 -29.31
CA GLU A 162 -14.04 -56.33 -29.42
C GLU A 162 -13.29 -55.00 -29.63
N ASN A 163 -13.70 -54.22 -30.63
CA ASN A 163 -13.15 -52.88 -30.87
C ASN A 163 -14.24 -51.86 -30.55
N LEU A 164 -14.05 -51.13 -29.46
CA LEU A 164 -14.96 -50.12 -28.96
C LEU A 164 -14.35 -48.73 -29.16
N THR A 165 -15.19 -47.71 -29.10
CA THR A 165 -14.79 -46.31 -29.07
C THR A 165 -15.45 -45.67 -27.85
N ALA A 166 -14.64 -45.27 -26.88
CA ALA A 166 -15.07 -44.41 -25.79
C ALA A 166 -15.03 -42.95 -26.27
N THR A 167 -16.14 -42.23 -26.07
CA THR A 167 -16.23 -40.79 -26.31
C THR A 167 -16.32 -40.09 -24.97
N LEU A 168 -15.23 -39.46 -24.54
CA LEU A 168 -15.22 -38.59 -23.39
C LEU A 168 -15.82 -37.23 -23.76
N SER A 169 -16.73 -36.74 -22.94
CA SER A 169 -17.41 -35.46 -23.14
C SER A 169 -17.26 -34.60 -21.88
N ALA A 170 -17.16 -33.29 -22.07
CA ALA A 170 -17.13 -32.31 -20.99
C ALA A 170 -18.04 -31.12 -21.31
N SER A 171 -18.74 -30.61 -20.31
CA SER A 171 -19.69 -29.49 -20.42
C SER A 171 -19.69 -28.66 -19.16
N VAL A 172 -19.95 -27.36 -19.28
CA VAL A 172 -20.15 -26.46 -18.11
C VAL A 172 -21.51 -26.66 -17.44
N GLY A 173 -22.47 -27.30 -18.10
CA GLY A 173 -23.75 -27.67 -17.48
C GLY A 173 -23.94 -29.18 -17.42
N VAL A 174 -24.67 -29.68 -16.42
CA VAL A 174 -24.88 -31.13 -16.24
C VAL A 174 -25.71 -31.66 -17.40
N PRO A 175 -25.29 -32.77 -18.04
CA PRO A 175 -26.03 -33.32 -19.14
C PRO A 175 -27.33 -34.01 -18.68
N ASN A 176 -28.37 -33.91 -19.51
CA ASN A 176 -29.62 -34.64 -19.39
C ASN A 176 -30.29 -34.54 -18.01
N SER A 177 -30.44 -35.66 -17.30
CA SER A 177 -31.00 -35.75 -15.94
C SER A 177 -30.01 -36.45 -15.01
N SER A 178 -28.72 -36.33 -15.32
CA SER A 178 -27.64 -36.90 -14.52
C SER A 178 -27.50 -36.11 -13.22
N SER A 179 -26.85 -36.71 -12.22
CA SER A 179 -26.53 -36.03 -10.96
C SER A 179 -25.04 -35.74 -10.91
N PRO A 180 -24.61 -34.48 -10.71
CA PRO A 180 -23.20 -34.18 -10.52
C PRO A 180 -22.71 -34.76 -9.21
N THR A 181 -21.47 -35.20 -9.21
CA THR A 181 -20.83 -35.83 -8.06
C THR A 181 -19.36 -35.49 -8.01
N ASP A 182 -18.86 -35.45 -6.78
CA ASP A 182 -17.46 -35.16 -6.51
C ASP A 182 -16.55 -36.30 -7.00
N PRO A 183 -15.52 -36.03 -7.81
CA PRO A 183 -14.39 -36.94 -8.04
C PRO A 183 -13.75 -37.27 -6.70
N SER A 184 -13.98 -38.49 -6.19
CA SER A 184 -13.52 -38.80 -4.86
C SER A 184 -11.98 -38.82 -4.79
N GLY A 185 -11.44 -38.12 -3.80
CA GLY A 185 -10.01 -37.80 -3.71
C GLY A 185 -9.63 -36.38 -4.15
N GLU A 186 -10.60 -35.53 -4.55
CA GLU A 186 -10.30 -34.13 -4.89
C GLU A 186 -10.24 -33.17 -3.70
N ASP A 187 -9.40 -32.15 -3.92
CA ASP A 187 -9.26 -30.96 -3.09
C ASP A 187 -10.29 -29.87 -3.52
N ALA A 188 -11.44 -30.24 -4.16
CA ALA A 188 -12.49 -29.28 -4.48
C ALA A 188 -13.95 -29.80 -4.62
N ALA A 189 -14.95 -28.95 -4.40
CA ALA A 189 -16.39 -29.15 -4.59
C ALA A 189 -17.03 -27.96 -5.35
N VAL A 190 -18.19 -28.15 -6.02
CA VAL A 190 -18.85 -27.08 -6.81
C VAL A 190 -20.27 -26.73 -6.31
N VAL A 191 -20.54 -25.44 -6.18
CA VAL A 191 -21.85 -24.86 -5.79
C VAL A 191 -22.44 -24.06 -6.94
N SER A 192 -23.71 -24.30 -7.29
CA SER A 192 -24.47 -23.56 -8.31
C SER A 192 -25.95 -23.37 -7.93
N GLU A 193 -26.53 -22.20 -8.22
CA GLU A 193 -27.97 -21.94 -8.04
C GLU A 193 -28.84 -22.76 -9.01
N ASN A 194 -28.30 -23.18 -10.15
CA ASN A 194 -28.99 -24.09 -11.03
C ASN A 194 -28.74 -25.52 -10.52
N PRO A 195 -29.77 -26.23 -10.01
CA PRO A 195 -29.58 -27.58 -9.48
C PRO A 195 -29.12 -28.60 -10.55
N ASP A 196 -29.17 -28.22 -11.83
CA ASP A 196 -28.62 -28.98 -12.94
C ASP A 196 -27.18 -28.53 -13.30
N ASP A 197 -26.48 -27.70 -12.52
CA ASP A 197 -25.13 -27.19 -12.82
C ASP A 197 -24.20 -27.22 -11.57
N GLY A 198 -24.42 -28.09 -10.57
CA GLY A 198 -23.55 -28.15 -9.37
C GLY A 198 -23.87 -29.28 -8.40
N GLU A 199 -22.87 -29.74 -7.63
CA GLU A 199 -23.05 -30.75 -6.55
C GLU A 199 -23.93 -30.21 -5.43
N TYR A 200 -23.75 -28.93 -5.14
CA TYR A 200 -24.45 -28.22 -4.08
C TYR A 200 -25.22 -27.05 -4.66
N SER A 201 -26.42 -26.81 -4.12
CA SER A 201 -27.19 -25.57 -4.37
C SER A 201 -27.04 -24.53 -3.26
N SER A 202 -26.20 -24.81 -2.27
CA SER A 202 -25.94 -23.96 -1.10
C SER A 202 -24.49 -24.08 -0.70
N ILE A 203 -23.82 -22.94 -0.59
CA ILE A 203 -22.44 -22.81 -0.12
C ILE A 203 -22.35 -23.28 1.32
N GLN A 204 -23.32 -22.94 2.18
CA GLN A 204 -23.30 -23.40 3.57
C GLN A 204 -23.42 -24.93 3.69
N THR A 205 -24.16 -25.57 2.77
CA THR A 205 -24.27 -27.03 2.74
C THR A 205 -22.94 -27.64 2.33
N ALA A 206 -22.30 -27.12 1.28
CA ALA A 206 -20.95 -27.52 0.89
C ALA A 206 -19.97 -27.38 2.08
N ILE A 207 -19.88 -26.22 2.73
CA ILE A 207 -19.02 -26.00 3.91
C ILE A 207 -19.23 -27.07 5.00
N ASN A 208 -20.47 -27.49 5.23
CA ASN A 208 -20.77 -28.49 6.26
C ASN A 208 -20.32 -29.90 5.86
N GLU A 209 -20.42 -30.25 4.58
CA GLU A 209 -20.25 -31.62 4.08
C GLU A 209 -18.82 -31.92 3.63
N VAL A 210 -18.08 -30.93 3.13
CA VAL A 210 -16.74 -31.14 2.53
C VAL A 210 -15.60 -31.07 3.55
N ASP A 211 -14.56 -31.90 3.45
CA ASP A 211 -13.49 -31.98 4.45
C ASP A 211 -12.20 -31.25 3.99
N GLY A 212 -12.02 -29.99 4.43
CA GLY A 212 -10.75 -29.25 4.26
C GLY A 212 -10.31 -29.09 2.81
N THR A 213 -11.25 -28.68 1.96
CA THR A 213 -11.16 -28.69 0.49
C THR A 213 -11.52 -27.32 -0.09
N THR A 214 -11.38 -27.12 -1.41
CA THR A 214 -11.83 -25.91 -2.11
C THR A 214 -13.32 -25.99 -2.44
N ILE A 215 -14.07 -24.90 -2.30
CA ILE A 215 -15.47 -24.80 -2.74
C ILE A 215 -15.50 -23.77 -3.85
N TYR A 216 -15.65 -24.22 -5.09
CA TYR A 216 -15.90 -23.35 -6.24
C TYR A 216 -17.38 -22.97 -6.28
N VAL A 217 -17.65 -21.67 -6.39
CA VAL A 217 -19.01 -21.13 -6.41
C VAL A 217 -19.24 -20.48 -7.76
N GLU A 218 -20.17 -21.01 -8.54
CA GLU A 218 -20.54 -20.41 -9.84
C GLU A 218 -21.27 -19.09 -9.66
N ASP A 219 -21.23 -18.25 -10.70
CA ASP A 219 -21.95 -16.98 -10.74
C ASP A 219 -23.44 -17.17 -10.39
N GLY A 220 -23.90 -16.43 -9.39
CA GLY A 220 -25.23 -16.61 -8.81
C GLY A 220 -25.45 -15.73 -7.59
N VAL A 221 -26.70 -15.69 -7.12
CA VAL A 221 -27.12 -14.91 -5.96
C VAL A 221 -27.52 -15.84 -4.81
N TYR A 222 -26.59 -16.11 -3.92
CA TYR A 222 -26.74 -17.05 -2.82
C TYR A 222 -27.32 -16.39 -1.58
N ASP A 223 -28.63 -16.55 -1.39
CA ASP A 223 -29.40 -15.99 -0.28
C ASP A 223 -29.21 -16.75 1.05
N GLU A 224 -27.97 -16.83 1.55
CA GLU A 224 -27.60 -17.60 2.73
C GLU A 224 -26.53 -16.96 3.62
N GLN A 225 -26.46 -17.44 4.87
CA GLN A 225 -25.40 -17.06 5.81
C GLN A 225 -24.34 -18.16 5.88
N LEU A 226 -23.07 -17.76 5.75
CA LEU A 226 -21.94 -18.68 5.82
C LEU A 226 -21.36 -18.78 7.24
N ARG A 227 -20.94 -19.97 7.64
CA ARG A 227 -20.24 -20.29 8.89
C ARG A 227 -19.15 -21.27 8.55
N ILE A 228 -17.92 -20.79 8.57
CA ILE A 228 -16.73 -21.52 8.18
C ILE A 228 -16.13 -22.07 9.46
N GLY A 229 -16.19 -23.37 9.66
CA GLY A 229 -15.76 -24.01 10.91
C GLY A 229 -14.67 -25.05 10.74
N LYS A 230 -14.07 -25.11 9.54
CA LYS A 230 -13.14 -26.14 9.11
C LYS A 230 -11.79 -25.48 8.82
N ASP A 231 -10.73 -26.15 9.23
CA ASP A 231 -9.37 -25.82 8.83
C ASP A 231 -9.19 -26.16 7.34
N ASP A 232 -8.24 -25.47 6.67
CA ASP A 232 -7.80 -25.76 5.30
C ASP A 232 -8.93 -25.70 4.24
N LEU A 233 -9.97 -24.89 4.49
CA LEU A 233 -11.09 -24.72 3.56
C LEU A 233 -10.87 -23.49 2.69
N THR A 234 -10.88 -23.63 1.36
CA THR A 234 -10.91 -22.48 0.44
C THR A 234 -12.31 -22.30 -0.12
N ILE A 235 -12.79 -21.06 -0.26
CA ILE A 235 -14.00 -20.74 -1.01
C ILE A 235 -13.59 -19.80 -2.15
N GLU A 236 -13.91 -20.16 -3.38
CA GLU A 236 -13.51 -19.45 -4.59
C GLU A 236 -14.72 -19.20 -5.48
N GLY A 237 -15.05 -17.93 -5.71
CA GLY A 237 -16.08 -17.57 -6.68
C GLY A 237 -15.53 -17.61 -8.10
N GLU A 238 -16.34 -18.09 -9.05
CA GLU A 238 -16.03 -18.08 -10.49
C GLU A 238 -15.67 -16.67 -10.98
N SER A 239 -16.36 -15.67 -10.45
CA SER A 239 -16.02 -14.28 -10.67
C SER A 239 -16.26 -13.43 -9.42
N ARG A 240 -15.46 -12.35 -9.29
CA ARG A 240 -15.57 -11.41 -8.18
C ARG A 240 -16.99 -10.87 -8.05
N ASP A 241 -17.58 -10.38 -9.13
CA ASP A 241 -18.86 -9.64 -9.09
C ASP A 241 -20.08 -10.49 -9.50
N GLY A 242 -19.87 -11.70 -10.02
CA GLY A 242 -20.94 -12.61 -10.42
C GLY A 242 -21.41 -13.54 -9.30
N VAL A 243 -20.56 -13.82 -8.31
CA VAL A 243 -20.95 -14.52 -7.08
C VAL A 243 -21.36 -13.51 -6.02
N ILE A 244 -22.65 -13.48 -5.67
CA ILE A 244 -23.23 -12.55 -4.71
C ILE A 244 -23.80 -13.33 -3.54
N ILE A 245 -23.23 -13.18 -2.33
CA ILE A 245 -23.69 -13.89 -1.13
C ILE A 245 -24.50 -12.96 -0.23
N ARG A 246 -25.82 -13.17 -0.14
CA ARG A 246 -26.74 -12.31 0.61
C ARG A 246 -27.29 -13.03 1.85
N PRO A 247 -26.88 -12.68 3.07
CA PRO A 247 -27.43 -13.31 4.26
C PRO A 247 -28.92 -13.00 4.42
N THR A 248 -29.76 -14.03 4.45
CA THR A 248 -31.23 -13.91 4.63
C THR A 248 -31.67 -13.66 6.08
N SER A 249 -30.78 -13.89 7.06
CA SER A 249 -30.89 -13.40 8.43
C SER A 249 -29.51 -13.23 9.05
N PHE A 250 -29.25 -12.12 9.74
CA PHE A 250 -27.96 -11.81 10.34
C PHE A 250 -27.77 -12.50 11.71
N GLU A 251 -27.42 -13.79 11.73
CA GLU A 251 -26.92 -14.47 12.94
C GLU A 251 -25.44 -14.90 12.77
N SER A 252 -24.50 -13.95 12.75
CA SER A 252 -23.02 -14.14 12.69
C SER A 252 -22.45 -15.09 11.59
N VAL A 253 -21.62 -14.53 10.69
CA VAL A 253 -20.66 -15.35 9.91
C VAL A 253 -19.48 -15.68 10.82
N ASN A 254 -19.40 -16.93 11.27
CA ASN A 254 -18.33 -17.38 12.17
C ASN A 254 -17.26 -18.09 11.35
N ALA A 255 -16.05 -17.55 11.30
CA ALA A 255 -14.86 -18.29 10.86
C ALA A 255 -14.18 -18.94 12.07
N ARG A 256 -13.89 -20.24 11.97
CA ARG A 256 -13.04 -21.03 12.86
C ARG A 256 -12.13 -21.86 11.97
N GLY A 257 -10.85 -21.58 11.99
CA GLY A 257 -9.84 -22.44 11.40
C GLY A 257 -8.66 -21.69 10.82
N LYS A 258 -7.61 -22.44 10.49
CA LYS A 258 -6.41 -21.95 9.83
C LYS A 258 -6.60 -21.86 8.31
N GLU A 259 -6.45 -20.64 7.80
CA GLU A 259 -6.24 -20.23 6.38
C GLU A 259 -7.44 -20.12 5.39
N ALA A 260 -7.44 -18.97 4.65
CA ALA A 260 -8.21 -18.45 3.48
C ALA A 260 -9.77 -18.45 3.41
N VAL A 261 -10.40 -17.29 3.18
CA VAL A 261 -11.85 -17.10 2.87
C VAL A 261 -12.07 -15.93 1.89
N THR A 262 -12.80 -16.11 0.78
CA THR A 262 -13.17 -15.02 -0.17
C THR A 262 -14.70 -14.80 -0.14
N ILE A 263 -15.22 -13.59 0.16
CA ILE A 263 -16.67 -13.25 0.19
C ILE A 263 -16.95 -11.87 -0.44
N ASN A 264 -17.71 -11.77 -1.56
CA ASN A 264 -18.15 -10.49 -2.15
C ASN A 264 -19.70 -10.33 -2.11
N PRO A 265 -20.24 -9.35 -1.39
CA PRO A 265 -21.65 -9.00 -1.60
C PRO A 265 -22.08 -7.50 -1.57
N VAL A 266 -23.26 -7.24 -2.15
CA VAL A 266 -24.06 -5.98 -2.18
C VAL A 266 -25.55 -6.33 -1.92
N VAL A 267 -26.27 -5.70 -0.97
CA VAL A 267 -27.73 -5.89 -0.65
C VAL A 267 -28.54 -4.63 -0.23
N PRO A 268 -29.75 -4.36 -0.78
CA PRO A 268 -30.53 -3.11 -0.61
C PRO A 268 -31.38 -2.90 0.68
N GLU A 269 -31.84 -1.64 0.81
CA GLU A 269 -32.66 -0.93 1.82
C GLU A 269 -33.87 -1.66 2.45
N GLU A 270 -34.01 -1.45 3.78
CA GLU A 270 -35.13 -1.72 4.72
C GLU A 270 -35.08 -3.01 5.58
N ALA A 271 -34.63 -2.89 6.84
CA ALA A 271 -35.44 -3.15 8.05
C ALA A 271 -34.60 -3.17 9.35
N GLY A 272 -34.63 -2.07 10.11
CA GLY A 272 -33.77 -1.90 11.30
C GLY A 272 -34.21 -2.48 12.64
N GLY A 273 -33.38 -2.17 13.66
CA GLY A 273 -33.69 -2.29 15.09
C GLY A 273 -32.50 -2.04 16.05
N ASP A 274 -32.43 -0.85 16.65
CA ASP A 274 -31.52 -0.35 17.72
C ASP A 274 -32.01 -0.75 19.15
N PRO A 275 -31.30 -0.60 20.32
CA PRO A 275 -29.93 -0.14 20.62
C PRO A 275 -29.12 -0.94 21.68
N SER A 276 -27.83 -0.66 21.72
CA SER A 276 -26.86 -0.85 22.83
C SER A 276 -26.09 -2.19 22.89
N LEU A 277 -24.86 -2.15 22.35
CA LEU A 277 -23.72 -3.05 22.59
C LEU A 277 -23.77 -4.48 22.01
N THR A 278 -24.61 -4.72 21.00
CA THR A 278 -24.67 -5.97 20.24
C THR A 278 -25.12 -5.67 18.82
N ASN A 279 -24.59 -6.38 17.81
CA ASN A 279 -24.92 -6.36 16.36
C ASN A 279 -23.89 -5.56 15.55
N GLU A 280 -23.38 -5.93 14.39
CA GLU A 280 -23.44 -7.09 13.47
C GLU A 280 -22.26 -6.89 12.48
N SER A 281 -21.55 -7.92 12.01
CA SER A 281 -20.45 -7.74 11.03
C SER A 281 -20.49 -8.79 9.92
N TRP A 282 -20.08 -8.42 8.69
CA TRP A 282 -20.16 -9.31 7.52
C TRP A 282 -19.17 -10.48 7.63
N TRP A 283 -18.05 -10.27 8.31
CA TRP A 283 -17.14 -11.32 8.79
C TRP A 283 -16.86 -11.16 10.29
N ARG A 284 -16.74 -12.28 11.05
CA ARG A 284 -16.41 -12.27 12.49
C ARG A 284 -15.59 -13.49 12.92
N SER A 285 -14.50 -13.28 13.66
CA SER A 285 -13.93 -14.30 14.56
C SER A 285 -14.55 -14.19 15.97
N GLN A 286 -14.92 -15.32 16.58
CA GLN A 286 -15.80 -15.32 17.77
C GLN A 286 -15.14 -14.82 19.07
N ARG A 287 -15.96 -14.18 19.90
CA ARG A 287 -15.66 -13.92 21.32
C ARG A 287 -15.72 -15.21 22.14
N GLY A 288 -14.55 -15.84 22.35
CA GLY A 288 -14.38 -16.87 23.37
C GLY A 288 -13.24 -17.83 23.06
N HIS A 289 -12.08 -17.61 23.70
CA HIS A 289 -10.99 -18.57 23.94
C HIS A 289 -10.34 -19.33 22.76
N TYR A 290 -10.72 -19.11 21.51
CA TYR A 290 -10.11 -19.77 20.37
C TYR A 290 -9.44 -18.74 19.45
N GLU A 291 -8.15 -18.96 19.22
CA GLU A 291 -7.32 -18.17 18.33
C GLU A 291 -7.67 -18.56 16.88
N VAL A 292 -7.99 -17.57 16.05
CA VAL A 292 -8.18 -17.75 14.61
C VAL A 292 -6.92 -17.26 13.93
N SER A 293 -6.26 -18.10 13.13
CA SER A 293 -4.96 -17.78 12.54
C SER A 293 -4.98 -18.02 11.03
N GLY A 294 -4.17 -17.32 10.24
CA GLY A 294 -3.95 -17.64 8.82
C GLY A 294 -5.01 -17.15 7.82
N VAL A 295 -6.12 -16.57 8.28
CA VAL A 295 -7.25 -16.22 7.39
C VAL A 295 -6.82 -15.24 6.29
N THR A 296 -7.18 -15.51 5.04
CA THR A 296 -6.90 -14.63 3.89
C THR A 296 -8.18 -14.22 3.20
N LEU A 297 -8.50 -12.93 3.20
CA LEU A 297 -9.58 -12.34 2.42
C LEU A 297 -8.99 -11.66 1.18
N ARG A 298 -9.40 -12.06 -0.03
CA ARG A 298 -8.80 -11.51 -1.26
C ARG A 298 -9.78 -11.21 -2.37
N ASN A 299 -9.57 -10.11 -3.11
CA ASN A 299 -10.34 -9.75 -4.31
C ASN A 299 -11.85 -9.59 -4.06
N LEU A 300 -12.23 -8.88 -3.00
CA LEU A 300 -13.61 -8.77 -2.53
C LEU A 300 -14.19 -7.38 -2.76
N THR A 301 -15.52 -7.31 -2.86
CA THR A 301 -16.28 -6.10 -2.54
C THR A 301 -17.22 -6.44 -1.40
N ILE A 302 -17.24 -5.64 -0.34
CA ILE A 302 -18.14 -5.82 0.79
C ILE A 302 -18.93 -4.54 0.88
N ASP A 303 -20.20 -4.58 0.50
CA ASP A 303 -21.02 -3.38 0.33
C ASP A 303 -22.24 -3.42 1.23
N GLY A 304 -22.26 -2.56 2.25
CA GLY A 304 -23.37 -2.41 3.19
C GLY A 304 -24.64 -1.83 2.56
N VAL A 305 -24.53 -1.23 1.37
CA VAL A 305 -25.62 -0.62 0.57
C VAL A 305 -26.41 0.44 1.32
N ASN A 306 -25.69 1.30 2.03
CA ASN A 306 -26.24 2.43 2.78
C ASN A 306 -27.20 1.94 3.85
N ASP A 307 -26.73 0.93 4.55
CA ASP A 307 -27.47 0.35 5.63
C ASP A 307 -27.33 1.19 6.89
N ASP A 308 -28.48 1.58 7.44
CA ASP A 308 -28.61 2.41 8.63
C ASP A 308 -28.25 1.64 9.93
N ASP A 309 -28.00 0.32 9.87
CA ASP A 309 -27.62 -0.48 11.03
C ASP A 309 -26.10 -0.37 11.33
N ASN A 310 -25.72 -0.40 12.61
CA ASN A 310 -24.33 -0.32 13.09
C ASN A 310 -23.52 -1.59 12.72
N ARG A 311 -23.12 -1.69 11.45
CA ARG A 311 -22.50 -2.91 10.90
C ARG A 311 -21.12 -2.62 10.32
N ALA A 312 -20.14 -3.39 10.77
CA ALA A 312 -18.81 -3.40 10.15
C ALA A 312 -18.80 -4.37 8.96
N GLY A 313 -18.09 -4.01 7.89
CA GLY A 313 -17.78 -4.97 6.83
C GLY A 313 -16.97 -6.14 7.38
N ILE A 314 -15.73 -5.91 7.80
CA ILE A 314 -14.87 -6.98 8.35
C ILE A 314 -14.65 -6.74 9.84
N TYR A 315 -14.83 -7.77 10.66
CA TYR A 315 -14.55 -7.68 12.09
C TYR A 315 -13.64 -8.80 12.59
N ALA A 316 -12.42 -8.46 12.97
CA ALA A 316 -11.48 -9.36 13.60
C ALA A 316 -11.56 -9.28 15.14
N ALA A 317 -11.47 -10.41 15.81
CA ALA A 317 -11.39 -10.48 17.27
C ALA A 317 -10.71 -11.79 17.70
N HIS A 318 -9.59 -11.71 18.44
CA HIS A 318 -8.76 -12.88 18.75
C HIS A 318 -8.21 -13.57 17.49
N ALA A 319 -7.73 -12.75 16.55
CA ALA A 319 -7.17 -13.20 15.28
C ALA A 319 -5.66 -12.90 15.20
N GLU A 320 -4.91 -13.81 14.60
CA GLU A 320 -3.49 -13.61 14.29
C GLU A 320 -3.18 -14.02 12.85
N ASP A 321 -2.09 -13.51 12.28
CA ASP A 321 -1.55 -13.94 10.97
C ASP A 321 -2.61 -13.92 9.85
N TYR A 322 -3.42 -12.87 9.75
CA TYR A 322 -4.48 -12.77 8.73
C TYR A 322 -4.14 -11.72 7.66
N THR A 323 -4.60 -11.97 6.43
CA THR A 323 -4.34 -11.12 5.27
C THR A 323 -5.65 -10.61 4.68
N ILE A 324 -5.69 -9.33 4.29
CA ILE A 324 -6.76 -8.69 3.54
C ILE A 324 -6.12 -8.03 2.32
N GLU A 325 -6.46 -8.49 1.12
CA GLU A 325 -5.78 -8.10 -0.11
C GLU A 325 -6.77 -7.77 -1.24
N ASN A 326 -6.63 -6.61 -1.88
CA ASN A 326 -7.51 -6.18 -2.97
C ASN A 326 -9.00 -6.20 -2.58
N VAL A 327 -9.32 -5.66 -1.40
CA VAL A 327 -10.68 -5.65 -0.85
C VAL A 327 -11.22 -4.23 -0.83
N VAL A 328 -12.45 -4.06 -1.32
CA VAL A 328 -13.20 -2.81 -1.20
C VAL A 328 -14.30 -3.01 -0.17
N CYS A 329 -14.36 -2.19 0.88
CA CYS A 329 -15.43 -2.19 1.87
C CYS A 329 -16.15 -0.84 1.89
N LYS A 330 -17.45 -0.82 1.56
CA LYS A 330 -18.15 0.44 1.31
C LYS A 330 -19.60 0.48 1.79
N ASN A 331 -20.12 1.67 2.01
CA ASN A 331 -21.52 1.94 2.38
C ASN A 331 -22.00 1.18 3.64
N HIS A 332 -21.13 0.94 4.62
CA HIS A 332 -21.46 0.27 5.87
C HIS A 332 -21.68 1.26 7.02
N GLY A 333 -22.81 1.17 7.71
CA GLY A 333 -23.08 1.89 8.97
C GLY A 333 -23.48 3.36 8.84
N GLU A 334 -24.17 3.89 9.86
CA GLU A 334 -24.39 5.34 10.06
C GLU A 334 -23.20 6.00 10.77
N LEU A 335 -23.16 7.34 10.78
CA LEU A 335 -22.19 8.14 11.55
C LEU A 335 -22.09 7.66 13.02
N GLY A 336 -20.89 7.26 13.45
CA GLY A 336 -20.62 6.75 14.82
C GLY A 336 -20.79 5.23 15.01
N THR A 337 -20.72 4.45 13.93
CA THR A 337 -20.83 2.99 13.92
C THR A 337 -19.69 2.34 13.14
N ASN A 338 -19.03 1.29 13.68
CA ASN A 338 -17.88 0.63 13.04
C ASN A 338 -18.21 0.22 11.59
N GLY A 339 -17.50 0.74 10.59
CA GLY A 339 -17.91 0.62 9.19
C GLY A 339 -17.00 -0.25 8.30
N GLY A 340 -15.69 0.01 8.26
CA GLY A 340 -14.77 -0.72 7.37
C GLY A 340 -14.24 -2.02 7.99
N VAL A 341 -13.02 -1.98 8.52
CA VAL A 341 -12.38 -3.13 9.19
C VAL A 341 -12.15 -2.82 10.67
N GLY A 342 -12.70 -3.61 11.59
CA GLY A 342 -12.51 -3.40 13.02
C GLY A 342 -11.93 -4.59 13.78
N SER A 343 -10.92 -4.37 14.62
CA SER A 343 -10.44 -5.35 15.61
C SER A 343 -11.13 -5.17 16.97
N GLY A 344 -12.44 -5.37 17.04
CA GLY A 344 -13.17 -5.05 18.25
C GLY A 344 -13.12 -6.15 19.33
N ASN A 345 -12.84 -5.74 20.57
CA ASN A 345 -13.19 -6.50 21.78
C ASN A 345 -12.49 -7.89 21.90
N GLY A 346 -11.19 -7.93 21.61
CA GLY A 346 -10.23 -9.04 21.70
C GLY A 346 -8.80 -8.50 21.52
N TRP A 347 -7.80 -9.36 21.27
CA TRP A 347 -6.48 -8.94 20.76
C TRP A 347 -6.38 -9.35 19.29
N CYS A 348 -5.67 -8.59 18.44
CA CYS A 348 -5.38 -8.98 17.06
C CYS A 348 -3.89 -8.79 16.75
N ARG A 349 -3.27 -9.70 15.99
CA ARG A 349 -1.83 -9.67 15.72
C ARG A 349 -1.46 -9.96 14.27
N ASN A 350 -0.32 -9.45 13.81
CA ASN A 350 0.33 -9.84 12.55
C ASN A 350 -0.63 -9.77 11.34
N ALA A 351 -1.48 -8.75 11.29
CA ALA A 351 -2.38 -8.56 10.17
C ALA A 351 -1.65 -7.92 8.99
N THR A 352 -1.97 -8.34 7.77
CA THR A 352 -1.46 -7.74 6.53
C THR A 352 -2.61 -7.18 5.72
N PHE A 353 -2.53 -5.90 5.34
CA PHE A 353 -3.45 -5.23 4.44
C PHE A 353 -2.70 -4.81 3.19
N ARG A 354 -3.23 -5.15 2.00
CA ARG A 354 -2.67 -4.75 0.70
C ARG A 354 -3.75 -4.27 -0.25
N ASN A 355 -3.62 -3.06 -0.78
CA ASN A 355 -4.57 -2.50 -1.76
C ASN A 355 -6.03 -2.59 -1.25
N VAL A 356 -6.29 -1.96 -0.12
CA VAL A 356 -7.61 -2.00 0.52
C VAL A 356 -8.26 -0.63 0.39
N GLU A 357 -9.56 -0.61 0.08
CA GLU A 357 -10.32 0.62 -0.10
C GLU A 357 -11.51 0.65 0.86
N PHE A 358 -11.67 1.75 1.61
CA PHE A 358 -12.81 2.03 2.47
C PHE A 358 -13.54 3.27 1.96
N VAL A 359 -14.81 3.13 1.58
CA VAL A 359 -15.55 4.19 0.87
C VAL A 359 -16.92 4.40 1.49
N ASP A 360 -17.27 5.63 1.83
CA ASP A 360 -18.62 6.02 2.27
C ASP A 360 -19.14 5.18 3.49
N ASN A 361 -18.26 4.85 4.45
CA ASN A 361 -18.64 4.10 5.66
C ASN A 361 -18.99 5.04 6.83
N GLY A 362 -19.74 4.54 7.82
CA GLY A 362 -20.24 5.29 8.98
C GLY A 362 -19.16 5.85 9.92
N ASP A 363 -18.38 5.00 10.58
CA ASP A 363 -17.27 5.36 11.50
C ASP A 363 -16.10 4.41 11.30
N GLY A 364 -14.86 4.94 11.24
CA GLY A 364 -13.68 4.13 10.96
C GLY A 364 -13.69 3.52 9.56
N GLY A 365 -12.87 4.01 8.64
CA GLY A 365 -12.39 3.15 7.55
C GLY A 365 -11.67 1.93 8.16
N MET A 366 -10.79 2.17 9.13
CA MET A 366 -10.08 1.14 9.87
C MET A 366 -10.09 1.40 11.37
N LEU A 367 -10.37 0.38 12.17
CA LEU A 367 -10.32 0.44 13.64
C LEU A 367 -9.40 -0.68 14.15
N ALA A 368 -8.15 -0.34 14.44
CA ALA A 368 -7.14 -1.28 14.91
C ALA A 368 -7.05 -1.30 16.45
N PHE A 369 -8.16 -1.62 17.12
CA PHE A 369 -8.24 -1.69 18.59
C PHE A 369 -7.56 -2.93 19.20
N ARG A 370 -6.70 -2.72 20.22
CA ARG A 370 -5.86 -3.75 20.87
C ARG A 370 -5.13 -4.64 19.85
N SER A 371 -4.55 -3.98 18.86
CA SER A 371 -3.82 -4.62 17.78
C SER A 371 -2.31 -4.53 18.01
N ASP A 372 -1.56 -5.39 17.32
CA ASP A 372 -0.10 -5.49 17.47
C ASP A 372 0.50 -6.01 16.15
N GLY A 373 1.53 -5.35 15.62
CA GLY A 373 2.28 -5.86 14.46
C GLY A 373 1.53 -5.85 13.12
N PHE A 374 0.69 -4.85 12.85
CA PHE A 374 0.00 -4.78 11.55
C PHE A 374 0.88 -4.16 10.48
N THR A 375 0.86 -4.72 9.28
CA THR A 375 1.51 -4.16 8.08
C THR A 375 0.44 -3.74 7.09
N ILE A 376 0.42 -2.46 6.73
CA ILE A 376 -0.62 -1.84 5.92
C ILE A 376 0.06 -1.12 4.77
N ASP A 377 -0.25 -1.54 3.55
CA ASP A 377 0.40 -1.08 2.32
C ASP A 377 -0.66 -0.84 1.24
N GLY A 378 -0.78 0.40 0.74
CA GLY A 378 -1.81 0.76 -0.24
C GLY A 378 -3.21 0.76 0.36
N LEU A 379 -3.47 1.60 1.37
CA LEU A 379 -4.79 1.76 1.98
C LEU A 379 -5.40 3.09 1.53
N THR A 380 -6.60 3.07 0.96
CA THR A 380 -7.37 4.29 0.67
C THR A 380 -8.62 4.35 1.54
N VAL A 381 -8.83 5.48 2.22
CA VAL A 381 -10.05 5.77 3.00
C VAL A 381 -10.69 7.05 2.49
N GLU A 382 -11.92 6.94 2.03
CA GLU A 382 -12.68 8.01 1.39
C GLU A 382 -14.04 8.21 2.08
N ASN A 383 -14.35 9.48 2.39
CA ASN A 383 -15.68 9.95 2.79
C ASN A 383 -16.32 9.17 3.96
N CYS A 384 -15.50 8.74 4.92
CA CYS A 384 -16.00 8.02 6.09
C CYS A 384 -16.51 8.99 7.15
N GLY A 385 -17.61 8.67 7.83
CA GLY A 385 -18.31 9.63 8.66
C GLY A 385 -17.64 10.00 9.99
N GLY A 386 -16.84 9.09 10.54
CA GLY A 386 -16.02 9.30 11.74
C GLY A 386 -14.54 9.37 11.36
N ASP A 387 -13.68 8.66 12.12
CA ASP A 387 -12.25 8.66 11.83
C ASP A 387 -11.96 7.83 10.57
N GLY A 388 -10.99 8.25 9.76
CA GLY A 388 -10.57 7.46 8.60
C GLY A 388 -9.86 6.19 9.06
N VAL A 389 -8.83 6.36 9.89
CA VAL A 389 -8.04 5.29 10.50
C VAL A 389 -7.89 5.58 11.99
N ASP A 390 -8.33 4.66 12.86
CA ASP A 390 -8.09 4.71 14.32
C ASP A 390 -7.16 3.56 14.72
N ILE A 391 -5.97 3.92 15.22
CA ILE A 391 -4.97 2.99 15.72
C ILE A 391 -4.93 3.03 17.25
N HIS A 392 -5.23 1.89 17.83
CA HIS A 392 -5.12 1.64 19.26
C HIS A 392 -4.37 0.32 19.45
N GLY A 393 -3.04 0.36 19.35
CA GLY A 393 -2.17 -0.80 19.28
C GLY A 393 -0.71 -0.44 19.06
N ASP A 394 0.15 -1.45 19.12
CA ASP A 394 1.60 -1.31 19.08
C ASP A 394 2.20 -1.86 17.77
N ASP A 395 3.40 -1.38 17.40
CA ASP A 395 4.24 -1.98 16.36
C ASP A 395 3.57 -2.07 14.95
N HIS A 396 2.75 -1.08 14.60
CA HIS A 396 2.13 -0.98 13.27
C HIS A 396 3.02 -0.26 12.26
N THR A 397 2.96 -0.68 10.99
CA THR A 397 3.57 0.03 9.86
C THR A 397 2.52 0.30 8.80
N LEU A 398 2.33 1.58 8.49
CA LEU A 398 1.41 2.12 7.51
C LEU A 398 2.24 2.79 6.41
N THR A 399 2.11 2.32 5.17
CA THR A 399 2.81 2.83 3.98
C THR A 399 1.82 3.01 2.84
N ASP A 400 1.98 4.06 2.02
CA ASP A 400 1.09 4.34 0.90
C ASP A 400 -0.39 4.40 1.35
N VAL A 401 -0.64 5.20 2.39
CA VAL A 401 -1.98 5.40 2.96
C VAL A 401 -2.53 6.73 2.50
N THR A 402 -3.72 6.73 1.91
CA THR A 402 -4.44 7.94 1.49
C THR A 402 -5.73 8.05 2.30
N VAL A 403 -5.93 9.13 3.04
CA VAL A 403 -7.16 9.36 3.81
C VAL A 403 -7.75 10.74 3.51
N TYR A 404 -9.00 10.77 3.06
CA TYR A 404 -9.70 12.02 2.81
C TYR A 404 -11.21 11.99 2.99
N GLY A 405 -11.77 13.17 3.25
CA GLY A 405 -13.21 13.34 3.42
C GLY A 405 -13.76 12.76 4.72
N SER A 406 -12.91 12.42 5.69
CA SER A 406 -13.33 11.87 6.98
C SER A 406 -13.96 12.95 7.87
N GLY A 407 -15.08 12.61 8.52
CA GLY A 407 -15.89 13.56 9.27
C GLY A 407 -15.25 14.07 10.58
N THR A 408 -14.39 13.27 11.21
CA THR A 408 -13.62 13.65 12.42
C THR A 408 -12.13 13.72 12.10
N ASN A 409 -11.35 12.68 12.38
CA ASN A 409 -9.92 12.64 12.11
C ASN A 409 -9.62 11.86 10.82
N GLY A 410 -8.59 12.23 10.08
CA GLY A 410 -8.04 11.41 9.01
C GLY A 410 -7.43 10.16 9.63
N ILE A 411 -6.40 10.34 10.45
CA ILE A 411 -5.76 9.28 11.22
C ILE A 411 -5.75 9.66 12.71
N GLU A 412 -6.30 8.81 13.57
CA GLU A 412 -6.24 8.92 15.02
C GLU A 412 -5.27 7.87 15.59
N PHE A 413 -4.35 8.30 16.45
CA PHE A 413 -3.52 7.43 17.27
C PHE A 413 -3.87 7.64 18.73
N THR A 414 -4.45 6.61 19.35
CA THR A 414 -5.21 6.79 20.60
C THR A 414 -4.56 6.08 21.80
N GLN A 415 -3.83 4.99 21.53
CA GLN A 415 -2.96 4.24 22.47
C GLN A 415 -1.94 3.40 21.67
N GLY A 416 -0.72 3.26 22.22
CA GLY A 416 0.23 2.22 21.80
C GLY A 416 1.61 2.73 21.38
N GLY A 417 2.54 1.79 21.21
CA GLY A 417 3.99 1.95 21.08
C GLY A 417 4.47 2.41 19.70
N ASN A 418 5.48 1.72 19.15
CA ASN A 418 6.28 2.11 17.98
C ASN A 418 5.52 1.95 16.65
N ASN A 419 4.66 2.91 16.33
CA ASN A 419 3.87 2.93 15.09
C ASN A 419 4.55 3.82 14.04
N VAL A 420 4.57 3.39 12.79
CA VAL A 420 5.19 4.13 11.68
C VAL A 420 4.15 4.43 10.60
N LEU A 421 4.03 5.69 10.21
CA LEU A 421 3.30 6.15 9.03
C LEU A 421 4.31 6.74 8.05
N GLN A 422 4.31 6.28 6.80
CA GLN A 422 5.26 6.76 5.81
C GLN A 422 4.66 6.82 4.40
N ASP A 423 5.22 7.69 3.55
CA ASP A 423 4.87 7.80 2.12
C ASP A 423 3.35 7.88 1.88
N SER A 424 2.67 8.78 2.59
CA SER A 424 1.21 8.80 2.72
C SER A 424 0.61 10.19 2.45
N GLU A 425 -0.71 10.28 2.24
CA GLU A 425 -1.45 11.52 1.98
C GLU A 425 -2.69 11.62 2.90
N VAL A 426 -2.86 12.73 3.62
CA VAL A 426 -3.99 12.95 4.54
C VAL A 426 -4.59 14.34 4.35
N TYR A 427 -5.78 14.44 3.75
CA TYR A 427 -6.36 15.73 3.36
C TYR A 427 -7.88 15.82 3.39
N ASP A 428 -8.46 17.03 3.37
CA ASP A 428 -9.92 17.25 3.39
C ASP A 428 -10.67 16.58 4.57
N ASN A 429 -10.00 16.41 5.73
CA ASN A 429 -10.61 15.84 6.95
C ASN A 429 -10.90 16.93 8.00
N GLY A 430 -11.63 16.59 9.07
CA GLY A 430 -11.79 17.48 10.23
C GLY A 430 -10.46 17.80 10.90
N THR A 431 -9.78 16.79 11.42
CA THR A 431 -8.35 16.82 11.79
C THR A 431 -7.59 15.92 10.80
N GLY A 432 -6.42 16.30 10.31
CA GLY A 432 -5.58 15.40 9.50
C GLY A 432 -5.11 14.22 10.34
N ILE A 433 -4.22 14.50 11.30
CA ILE A 433 -3.74 13.50 12.26
C ILE A 433 -4.01 13.96 13.70
N ASP A 434 -4.68 13.14 14.50
CA ASP A 434 -4.88 13.37 15.94
C ASP A 434 -4.09 12.33 16.74
N ILE A 435 -3.26 12.80 17.66
CA ILE A 435 -2.46 11.96 18.57
C ILE A 435 -2.95 12.24 19.98
N GLU A 436 -3.66 11.26 20.54
CA GLU A 436 -4.24 11.32 21.87
C GLU A 436 -3.78 10.11 22.70
N LYS A 437 -3.60 10.32 24.01
CA LYS A 437 -3.35 9.22 24.96
C LYS A 437 -4.59 8.99 25.79
N ILE A 438 -5.42 8.00 25.47
CA ILE A 438 -6.57 7.70 26.33
C ILE A 438 -6.10 6.95 27.58
N GLY A 439 -6.43 7.46 28.77
CA GLY A 439 -6.17 6.77 30.04
C GLY A 439 -6.82 5.38 30.08
N SER A 440 -6.00 4.33 30.19
CA SER A 440 -6.49 2.99 30.52
C SER A 440 -6.54 2.83 32.05
N ASP A 441 -7.57 2.14 32.54
CA ASP A 441 -7.49 1.53 33.86
C ASP A 441 -6.23 0.63 33.88
N SER A 442 -5.20 1.08 34.60
CA SER A 442 -4.03 0.30 35.04
C SER A 442 -2.98 -0.07 33.98
N ILE A 443 -2.11 0.87 33.63
CA ILE A 443 -0.62 0.78 33.74
C ILE A 443 -0.09 2.22 33.58
N ASP A 444 0.73 2.70 34.53
CA ASP A 444 1.50 3.95 34.34
C ASP A 444 2.52 3.70 33.23
N PRO A 445 2.47 4.47 32.13
CA PRO A 445 3.40 4.23 31.04
C PRO A 445 4.81 4.73 31.36
N LYS A 446 5.81 4.02 30.86
CA LYS A 446 7.22 4.41 30.94
C LYS A 446 7.61 5.30 29.73
N PRO A 447 8.70 6.06 29.84
CA PRO A 447 9.33 6.70 28.67
C PRO A 447 9.52 5.70 27.53
N GLY A 448 9.03 6.03 26.32
CA GLY A 448 9.05 5.16 25.14
C GLY A 448 7.78 4.32 24.88
N GLU A 449 6.67 4.57 25.58
CA GLU A 449 5.42 3.79 25.42
C GLU A 449 4.37 4.41 24.47
N THR A 450 4.68 5.54 23.82
CA THR A 450 3.97 6.02 22.62
C THR A 450 4.99 6.69 21.73
N GLU A 451 5.38 6.00 20.65
CA GLU A 451 6.40 6.42 19.70
C GLU A 451 5.76 6.34 18.31
N ILE A 452 5.29 7.47 17.81
CA ILE A 452 4.70 7.54 16.47
C ILE A 452 5.74 8.18 15.56
N THR A 453 6.16 7.44 14.54
CA THR A 453 7.06 7.95 13.50
C THR A 453 6.24 8.33 12.27
N ILE A 454 6.39 9.56 11.77
CA ILE A 454 5.68 10.05 10.57
C ILE A 454 6.71 10.54 9.56
N GLU A 455 6.89 9.81 8.46
CA GLU A 455 7.91 10.11 7.43
C GLU A 455 7.25 10.39 6.08
N SER A 456 7.83 11.26 5.24
CA SER A 456 7.40 11.45 3.85
C SER A 456 5.87 11.52 3.62
N THR A 457 5.13 12.12 4.55
CA THR A 457 3.66 12.14 4.55
C THR A 457 3.15 13.54 4.33
N ASP A 458 2.31 13.74 3.32
CA ASP A 458 1.69 15.02 2.98
C ASP A 458 0.36 15.19 3.72
N ILE A 459 0.25 16.29 4.48
CA ILE A 459 -0.95 16.62 5.26
C ILE A 459 -1.40 18.03 4.86
N TYR A 460 -2.59 18.18 4.29
CA TYR A 460 -3.05 19.47 3.75
C TYR A 460 -4.57 19.59 3.67
N ASP A 461 -5.10 20.81 3.61
CA ASP A 461 -6.53 21.10 3.43
C ASP A 461 -7.43 20.44 4.50
N ASN A 462 -6.93 20.24 5.71
CA ASN A 462 -7.71 19.72 6.83
C ASN A 462 -8.28 20.88 7.67
N GLY A 463 -9.31 20.64 8.48
CA GLY A 463 -9.76 21.64 9.46
C GLY A 463 -8.72 21.93 10.53
N THR A 464 -7.90 20.95 10.88
CA THR A 464 -6.70 21.05 11.72
C THR A 464 -5.68 20.07 11.15
N GLY A 465 -4.46 20.48 10.83
CA GLY A 465 -3.47 19.59 10.21
C GLY A 465 -3.03 18.48 11.17
N LEU A 466 -2.47 18.88 12.31
CA LEU A 466 -2.09 17.98 13.39
C LEU A 466 -2.65 18.46 14.73
N ARG A 467 -3.18 17.53 15.49
CA ARG A 467 -3.49 17.72 16.90
C ARG A 467 -2.69 16.76 17.78
N ILE A 468 -2.05 17.30 18.82
CA ILE A 468 -1.43 16.54 19.91
C ILE A 468 -2.18 16.91 21.19
N GLY A 469 -2.99 15.98 21.68
CA GLY A 469 -4.19 16.31 22.44
C GLY A 469 -4.38 15.61 23.79
N LYS A 470 -4.97 16.37 24.72
CA LYS A 470 -5.55 15.96 26.02
C LYS A 470 -7.05 15.69 25.84
N GLY A 471 -7.44 14.54 25.32
CA GLY A 471 -8.82 14.08 25.42
C GLY A 471 -8.98 13.08 26.58
N GLY A 472 -10.10 13.23 27.30
CA GLY A 472 -10.36 12.50 28.53
C GLY A 472 -9.53 13.01 29.73
N SER A 473 -10.08 12.89 30.93
CA SER A 473 -9.61 13.60 32.12
C SER A 473 -8.43 12.96 32.86
N HIS A 474 -7.27 12.69 32.26
CA HIS A 474 -6.14 12.09 33.02
C HIS A 474 -4.77 12.73 32.64
N ASP A 475 -3.66 12.38 33.30
CA ASP A 475 -2.34 13.03 33.14
C ASP A 475 -1.61 12.50 31.88
N HIS A 476 -0.98 13.36 31.06
CA HIS A 476 -0.42 13.02 29.73
C HIS A 476 1.04 13.51 29.52
N ASP A 477 1.89 13.39 30.55
CA ASP A 477 3.21 14.04 30.57
C ASP A 477 4.31 13.37 29.70
N ASP A 478 3.99 12.33 28.89
CA ASP A 478 4.98 11.56 28.09
C ASP A 478 4.37 11.14 26.72
N LEU A 479 4.43 11.98 25.70
CA LEU A 479 4.13 11.63 24.30
C LEU A 479 5.38 11.88 23.44
N GLY A 480 5.84 10.91 22.65
CA GLY A 480 6.94 11.07 21.70
C GLY A 480 6.44 10.93 20.26
N VAL A 481 6.78 11.88 19.39
CA VAL A 481 6.42 11.88 17.97
C VAL A 481 7.68 12.16 17.16
N ASP A 482 8.17 11.23 16.35
CA ASP A 482 9.33 11.43 15.47
C ASP A 482 8.83 11.68 14.04
N ALA A 483 8.67 12.94 13.64
CA ALA A 483 8.06 13.29 12.37
C ALA A 483 9.10 13.86 11.40
N ALA A 484 9.57 13.04 10.46
CA ALA A 484 10.51 13.39 9.40
C ALA A 484 9.83 13.86 8.08
N GLY A 485 8.50 14.00 8.04
CA GLY A 485 7.72 14.41 6.85
C GLY A 485 7.68 15.92 6.54
N ASN A 486 7.15 16.29 5.37
CA ASN A 486 6.95 17.67 4.92
C ASN A 486 5.54 18.13 5.32
N TRP A 487 5.42 18.87 6.42
CA TRP A 487 4.14 19.30 7.00
C TRP A 487 3.43 20.42 6.22
N TRP A 488 4.01 20.82 5.09
CA TRP A 488 3.61 21.98 4.32
C TRP A 488 3.43 21.57 2.86
N GLY A 489 2.23 21.08 2.54
CA GLY A 489 1.75 21.00 1.17
C GLY A 489 1.37 22.39 0.65
N SER A 490 2.33 23.23 0.26
CA SER A 490 2.04 24.38 -0.60
C SER A 490 1.92 23.89 -2.05
N ALA A 491 0.71 23.52 -2.45
CA ALA A 491 0.37 23.31 -3.86
C ALA A 491 -1.03 23.84 -4.19
N ASN A 492 -1.20 25.16 -4.13
CA ASN A 492 -2.21 25.96 -4.88
C ASN A 492 -3.57 25.29 -5.21
N GLY A 493 -4.58 25.54 -4.36
CA GLY A 493 -6.00 25.47 -4.71
C GLY A 493 -6.74 26.73 -4.20
N PRO A 494 -7.66 27.36 -4.95
CA PRO A 494 -8.16 28.70 -4.65
C PRO A 494 -9.21 28.80 -3.53
N ASN A 495 -9.23 27.91 -2.52
CA ASN A 495 -10.29 27.89 -1.50
C ASN A 495 -9.90 27.55 -0.05
N SER A 496 -8.66 27.26 0.32
CA SER A 496 -8.31 27.16 1.76
C SER A 496 -8.05 28.56 2.34
N ALA A 497 -8.93 28.98 3.25
CA ALA A 497 -8.78 30.20 4.01
C ALA A 497 -8.14 29.83 5.35
N GLU A 498 -6.94 30.35 5.61
CA GLU A 498 -6.13 30.18 6.82
C GLU A 498 -5.58 28.76 7.01
N GLY A 499 -4.27 28.67 7.29
CA GLY A 499 -3.46 27.46 7.18
C GLY A 499 -3.78 26.35 8.17
N ASP A 500 -3.36 25.15 7.82
CA ASP A 500 -3.42 23.98 8.70
C ASP A 500 -2.71 24.28 10.03
N ASP A 501 -3.47 24.34 11.12
CA ASP A 501 -2.93 24.59 12.46
C ASP A 501 -2.30 23.32 13.05
N ILE A 502 -1.18 23.49 13.78
CA ILE A 502 -0.67 22.50 14.73
C ILE A 502 -1.17 22.88 16.12
N VAL A 503 -1.95 22.00 16.76
CA VAL A 503 -2.54 22.25 18.08
C VAL A 503 -1.90 21.35 19.12
N ILE A 504 -1.16 21.93 20.08
CA ILE A 504 -0.58 21.23 21.24
C ILE A 504 -1.32 21.66 22.51
N ALA A 505 -1.84 20.71 23.30
CA ALA A 505 -2.56 21.01 24.53
C ALA A 505 -1.63 21.42 25.70
N ASP A 506 -2.08 22.38 26.52
CA ASP A 506 -1.37 22.86 27.72
C ASP A 506 -0.97 21.70 28.67
N GLY A 507 0.32 21.61 28.98
CA GLY A 507 0.88 20.66 29.94
C GLY A 507 1.32 19.31 29.35
N ILE A 508 1.27 19.14 28.03
CA ILE A 508 1.95 18.05 27.32
C ILE A 508 3.32 18.60 26.89
N ASP A 509 4.40 17.86 27.15
CA ASP A 509 5.75 18.11 26.63
C ASP A 509 6.05 17.04 25.58
N PRO A 510 5.47 17.14 24.36
CA PRO A 510 5.71 16.12 23.38
C PRO A 510 7.16 16.21 22.92
N VAL A 511 7.90 15.10 22.96
CA VAL A 511 9.17 14.97 22.24
C VAL A 511 8.81 14.85 20.77
N LEU A 512 8.45 15.96 20.16
CA LEU A 512 8.25 16.07 18.72
C LEU A 512 9.64 16.16 18.10
N ASN A 513 10.23 15.02 17.74
CA ASN A 513 11.35 14.92 16.80
C ASN A 513 10.84 15.28 15.39
N LEU A 514 10.24 16.47 15.25
CA LEU A 514 10.47 17.23 14.04
C LEU A 514 11.98 17.37 13.96
N ALA A 515 12.60 17.22 12.80
CA ALA A 515 13.96 17.72 12.63
C ALA A 515 14.02 19.15 13.22
N THR A 516 14.64 19.28 14.40
CA THR A 516 14.44 20.41 15.31
C THR A 516 14.91 21.69 14.65
N TRP A 517 14.00 22.65 14.51
CA TRP A 517 14.31 23.93 13.91
C TRP A 517 13.61 25.10 14.61
N LEU A 518 14.30 25.58 15.65
CA LEU A 518 14.43 26.98 16.11
C LEU A 518 13.30 27.96 15.71
N ASP A 519 12.18 27.90 16.43
CA ASP A 519 11.08 28.88 16.42
C ASP A 519 11.37 30.09 17.31
N GLY A 520 11.64 31.28 16.77
CA GLY A 520 11.67 32.53 17.53
C GLY A 520 10.72 33.62 17.02
N PRO A 521 10.02 34.36 17.91
CA PRO A 521 9.20 35.49 17.49
C PRO A 521 10.06 36.74 17.37
N VAL A 522 9.87 37.47 16.27
CA VAL A 522 10.08 38.91 16.24
C VAL A 522 8.75 39.59 15.93
N GLY A 523 8.48 40.69 16.62
CA GLY A 523 7.19 41.37 16.56
C GLY A 523 6.75 41.78 15.15
N SER A 524 5.43 41.81 14.97
CA SER A 524 4.65 42.28 13.82
C SER A 524 5.13 41.85 12.43
N GLY A 525 4.97 40.55 12.14
CA GLY A 525 4.83 40.02 10.79
C GLY A 525 5.81 38.89 10.50
N SER A 526 5.35 37.64 10.68
CA SER A 526 5.98 36.36 10.32
C SER A 526 7.23 35.89 11.11
N PRO A 527 7.26 34.63 11.59
CA PRO A 527 8.47 34.01 12.13
C PRO A 527 9.45 33.72 10.99
N VAL A 528 10.71 34.13 11.15
CA VAL A 528 11.78 33.72 10.25
C VAL A 528 12.28 32.38 10.73
N TYR A 529 11.86 31.30 10.07
CA TYR A 529 12.36 29.96 10.33
C TYR A 529 13.83 29.93 9.92
N GLY A 530 14.74 29.76 10.89
CA GLY A 530 16.13 29.49 10.53
C GLY A 530 16.23 28.35 9.52
N ALA A 531 15.27 27.41 9.55
CA ALA A 531 15.29 26.11 8.84
C ALA A 531 15.48 26.25 7.37
N GLY A 532 14.75 27.20 6.82
CA GLY A 532 14.79 27.50 5.41
C GLY A 532 16.16 27.99 4.95
N PHE A 533 17.04 28.48 5.82
CA PHE A 533 18.35 29.00 5.41
C PHE A 533 19.41 27.91 5.19
N VAL A 534 19.24 26.71 5.73
CA VAL A 534 20.22 25.61 5.55
C VAL A 534 19.54 24.28 5.25
N LYS A 535 18.26 24.27 4.85
CA LYS A 535 17.62 23.09 4.28
C LYS A 535 18.38 22.71 3.00
N PRO A 536 18.97 21.51 2.86
CA PRO A 536 19.73 21.15 1.67
C PRO A 536 18.92 21.37 0.39
N GLY A 537 19.49 22.11 -0.57
CA GLY A 537 18.79 22.55 -1.77
C GLY A 537 18.85 24.07 -1.99
N ALA A 538 18.08 24.52 -2.98
CA ALA A 538 17.83 25.93 -3.24
C ALA A 538 16.59 26.38 -2.45
N ASN A 539 16.73 27.44 -1.66
CA ASN A 539 15.65 27.95 -0.81
C ASN A 539 15.42 29.43 -1.08
N THR A 540 14.15 29.83 -1.16
CA THR A 540 13.70 31.22 -1.21
C THR A 540 12.82 31.49 0.00
N LEU A 541 13.03 32.63 0.65
CA LEU A 541 12.48 32.94 1.96
C LEU A 541 11.80 34.31 1.89
N ASP A 542 10.47 34.29 1.97
CA ASP A 542 9.63 35.49 2.09
C ASP A 542 9.75 36.01 3.53
N ILE A 543 10.55 37.06 3.72
CA ILE A 543 10.85 37.60 5.05
C ILE A 543 9.90 38.74 5.42
N ASP A 544 9.33 39.45 4.45
CA ASP A 544 8.40 40.53 4.73
C ASP A 544 6.93 40.10 4.84
N GLY A 545 6.64 38.85 4.46
CA GLY A 545 5.37 38.16 4.64
C GLY A 545 4.30 38.61 3.66
N ASP A 546 4.68 39.09 2.47
CA ASP A 546 3.72 39.54 1.45
C ASP A 546 3.18 38.40 0.56
N GLY A 547 3.75 37.20 0.70
CA GLY A 547 3.35 35.98 0.00
C GLY A 547 4.00 35.78 -1.36
N VAL A 548 5.01 36.59 -1.73
CA VAL A 548 5.77 36.48 -2.98
C VAL A 548 7.25 36.55 -2.67
N THR A 549 8.03 35.56 -3.15
CA THR A 549 9.49 35.67 -3.12
C THR A 549 10.00 36.37 -4.38
N GLU A 550 10.73 37.47 -4.23
CA GLU A 550 11.42 38.12 -5.35
C GLU A 550 12.86 37.65 -5.53
N MET A 551 13.28 36.67 -4.74
CA MET A 551 14.59 36.03 -4.80
C MET A 551 14.47 34.64 -5.43
N GLY A 552 15.49 34.22 -6.16
CA GLY A 552 15.60 32.86 -6.70
C GLY A 552 17.04 32.37 -6.71
N VAL A 553 17.22 31.05 -6.72
CA VAL A 553 18.53 30.40 -6.87
C VAL A 553 18.54 29.61 -8.19
N GLU A 554 19.08 30.21 -9.24
CA GLU A 554 19.08 29.63 -10.58
C GLU A 554 20.47 29.14 -11.01
N SER A 555 20.50 28.23 -11.99
CA SER A 555 21.74 27.87 -12.68
C SER A 555 22.04 28.92 -13.75
N ALA A 556 23.20 29.56 -13.68
CA ALA A 556 23.64 30.57 -14.64
C ALA A 556 25.06 30.31 -15.15
N SER A 557 25.36 30.84 -16.33
CA SER A 557 26.72 30.77 -16.87
C SER A 557 27.69 31.57 -16.00
N ASP A 558 28.87 31.00 -15.76
CA ASP A 558 29.94 31.67 -15.02
C ASP A 558 30.25 33.06 -15.61
N PRO A 559 30.22 34.13 -14.80
CA PRO A 559 30.40 35.49 -15.30
C PRO A 559 31.84 35.80 -15.74
N ALA A 560 32.84 35.03 -15.29
CA ALA A 560 34.26 35.28 -15.56
C ALA A 560 35.00 34.09 -16.22
N ASP A 561 34.38 32.91 -16.28
CA ASP A 561 34.94 31.70 -16.87
C ASP A 561 33.90 30.92 -17.72
N SER A 562 34.11 29.61 -17.91
CA SER A 562 33.18 28.70 -18.56
C SER A 562 32.63 27.66 -17.59
N GLY A 563 31.33 27.40 -17.66
CA GLY A 563 30.63 26.46 -16.78
C GLY A 563 29.32 27.07 -16.30
N ASP A 564 28.54 26.27 -15.57
CA ASP A 564 27.33 26.73 -14.91
C ASP A 564 27.60 26.77 -13.39
N VAL A 565 27.15 27.84 -12.75
CA VAL A 565 27.33 28.13 -11.32
C VAL A 565 25.97 28.51 -10.71
N ALA A 566 25.85 28.41 -9.39
CA ALA A 566 24.64 28.85 -8.71
C ALA A 566 24.59 30.38 -8.70
N HIS A 567 23.43 30.95 -9.05
CA HIS A 567 23.19 32.38 -9.12
C HIS A 567 21.98 32.73 -8.26
N VAL A 568 22.23 33.48 -7.18
CA VAL A 568 21.18 34.07 -6.36
C VAL A 568 20.86 35.45 -6.91
N THR A 569 19.61 35.60 -7.38
CA THR A 569 19.16 36.79 -8.10
C THR A 569 17.82 37.28 -7.62
N SER A 570 17.65 38.61 -7.62
CA SER A 570 16.33 39.25 -7.50
C SER A 570 15.81 39.79 -8.84
N ALA A 571 16.41 39.36 -9.95
CA ALA A 571 16.15 39.86 -11.30
C ALA A 571 16.20 41.40 -11.43
N GLY A 572 17.02 42.06 -10.61
CA GLY A 572 17.18 43.52 -10.57
C GLY A 572 16.14 44.27 -9.72
N SER A 573 15.27 43.56 -8.99
CA SER A 573 14.32 44.16 -8.05
C SER A 573 14.97 44.41 -6.70
N GLU A 574 14.56 45.49 -6.01
CA GLU A 574 14.90 45.70 -4.61
C GLU A 574 13.86 44.96 -3.75
N THR A 575 14.31 44.03 -2.91
CA THR A 575 13.48 43.15 -2.08
C THR A 575 14.03 43.04 -0.67
N THR A 576 13.19 42.61 0.27
CA THR A 576 13.57 42.28 1.65
C THR A 576 13.74 40.78 1.91
N ASP A 577 13.53 39.97 0.87
CA ASP A 577 13.64 38.52 0.91
C ASP A 577 15.07 38.00 0.95
N PHE A 578 15.16 36.69 1.24
CA PHE A 578 16.40 35.95 1.26
C PHE A 578 16.33 34.75 0.33
N ALA A 579 17.48 34.32 -0.16
CA ALA A 579 17.63 33.01 -0.76
C ALA A 579 18.96 32.37 -0.36
N THR A 580 18.97 31.04 -0.24
CA THR A 580 20.14 30.25 0.13
C THR A 580 20.32 29.06 -0.78
N SER A 581 21.57 28.72 -1.09
CA SER A 581 21.96 27.47 -1.71
C SER A 581 22.70 26.65 -0.66
N ALA A 582 22.05 25.63 -0.14
CA ALA A 582 22.49 24.85 1.01
C ALA A 582 22.94 23.44 0.60
N VAL A 583 24.08 23.03 1.13
CA VAL A 583 24.74 21.76 0.83
C VAL A 583 24.89 20.94 2.10
N GLN A 584 24.25 19.78 2.13
CA GLN A 584 24.53 18.77 3.15
C GLN A 584 25.95 18.22 2.92
N LEU A 585 26.78 18.31 3.96
CA LEU A 585 28.11 17.69 3.95
C LEU A 585 27.97 16.17 4.11
N ASN A 586 29.07 15.42 4.05
CA ASN A 586 29.04 13.97 4.09
C ASN A 586 28.24 13.46 5.32
N PRO A 587 27.07 12.82 5.13
CA PRO A 587 26.22 12.42 6.26
C PRO A 587 26.77 11.22 7.04
N ASP A 588 27.66 10.44 6.43
CA ASP A 588 28.26 9.26 7.06
C ASP A 588 29.48 9.62 7.94
N ASP A 589 30.08 10.79 7.70
CA ASP A 589 31.30 11.27 8.37
C ASP A 589 31.38 12.81 8.26
N PRO A 590 30.50 13.55 8.96
CA PRO A 590 30.50 15.01 8.92
C PRO A 590 31.73 15.57 9.65
N PRO A 591 32.33 16.68 9.16
CA PRO A 591 33.46 17.29 9.84
C PRO A 591 33.04 17.85 11.19
N THR A 592 33.88 17.65 12.20
CA THR A 592 33.67 18.21 13.53
C THR A 592 34.14 19.67 13.60
N LEU A 593 33.58 20.46 14.52
CA LEU A 593 34.02 21.84 14.76
C LEU A 593 35.48 21.88 15.20
N GLY A 594 35.96 20.89 15.96
CA GLY A 594 37.37 20.79 16.35
C GLY A 594 38.33 20.66 15.16
N GLU A 595 37.98 19.84 14.16
CA GLU A 595 38.78 19.65 12.93
C GLU A 595 38.79 20.90 12.03
N LEU A 596 37.67 21.64 12.01
CA LEU A 596 37.56 22.90 11.28
C LEU A 596 38.35 24.01 11.98
N THR A 597 38.26 24.09 13.32
CA THR A 597 38.93 25.09 14.14
C THR A 597 40.46 24.91 14.15
N ASP A 598 40.95 23.66 14.25
CA ASP A 598 42.38 23.39 14.25
C ASP A 598 43.03 23.45 12.84
N GLY A 599 42.20 23.56 11.80
CA GLY A 599 42.59 23.66 10.40
C GLY A 599 43.09 22.35 9.80
N THR A 600 42.71 21.20 10.38
CA THR A 600 42.93 19.88 9.76
C THR A 600 41.96 19.64 8.60
N THR A 601 40.77 20.23 8.68
CA THR A 601 39.76 20.22 7.61
C THR A 601 39.54 21.63 7.06
N ASP A 602 39.79 21.82 5.77
CA ASP A 602 39.45 23.06 5.07
C ASP A 602 37.95 23.07 4.74
N LEU A 603 37.28 24.20 4.97
CA LEU A 603 35.96 24.53 4.43
C LEU A 603 36.03 25.89 3.72
N VAL A 604 35.86 25.88 2.40
CA VAL A 604 36.08 27.04 1.51
C VAL A 604 35.08 27.00 0.35
N TYR A 605 34.60 28.16 -0.11
CA TYR A 605 33.92 28.29 -1.40
C TYR A 605 34.30 29.59 -2.12
N GLU A 606 33.95 29.71 -3.39
CA GLU A 606 34.14 30.94 -4.16
C GLU A 606 32.82 31.67 -4.40
N TYR A 607 32.86 33.00 -4.34
CA TYR A 607 31.74 33.88 -4.67
C TYR A 607 32.13 34.99 -5.65
N TYR A 608 31.16 35.47 -6.42
CA TYR A 608 31.32 36.57 -7.36
C TYR A 608 30.14 37.52 -7.21
N GLU A 609 30.41 38.82 -7.03
CA GLU A 609 29.35 39.84 -7.02
C GLU A 609 29.18 40.43 -8.42
N GLY A 610 27.99 40.26 -8.98
CA GLY A 610 27.61 40.84 -10.25
C GLY A 610 27.41 42.36 -10.18
N VAL A 611 27.28 42.96 -11.36
CA VAL A 611 27.23 44.41 -11.54
C VAL A 611 25.98 45.04 -10.93
N ASP A 612 24.90 44.26 -10.78
CA ASP A 612 23.63 44.73 -10.27
C ASP A 612 23.46 44.46 -8.75
N ASN A 613 24.45 43.80 -8.11
CA ASN A 613 24.40 43.52 -6.67
C ASN A 613 24.48 44.81 -5.85
N SER A 614 23.51 45.03 -4.95
CA SER A 614 23.47 46.21 -4.08
C SER A 614 22.71 45.96 -2.77
N GLY A 615 22.95 46.80 -1.75
CA GLY A 615 22.12 46.85 -0.53
C GLY A 615 22.57 45.93 0.61
N ALA A 616 23.27 44.84 0.34
CA ALA A 616 23.91 43.99 1.34
C ALA A 616 25.11 43.24 0.76
N ALA A 617 25.91 42.61 1.62
CA ALA A 617 27.07 41.86 1.20
C ALA A 617 26.67 40.54 0.52
N PRO A 618 27.49 40.00 -0.39
CA PRO A 618 27.19 38.80 -1.18
C PRO A 618 27.48 37.50 -0.45
N ASP A 619 28.08 37.58 0.73
CA ASP A 619 28.69 36.46 1.41
C ASP A 619 28.01 36.32 2.79
N GLU A 620 26.76 35.89 2.80
CA GLU A 620 26.13 35.38 4.01
C GLU A 620 26.39 33.87 4.10
N VAL A 621 26.83 33.40 5.26
CA VAL A 621 26.99 31.97 5.51
C VAL A 621 26.07 31.55 6.64
N TYR A 622 25.45 30.41 6.45
CA TYR A 622 24.56 29.77 7.40
C TYR A 622 25.04 28.33 7.60
N LEU A 623 25.07 27.87 8.85
CA LEU A 623 25.57 26.57 9.24
C LEU A 623 24.52 25.84 10.08
N LEU A 624 24.37 24.53 9.84
CA LEU A 624 23.67 23.61 10.74
C LEU A 624 24.70 22.79 11.52
N ILE A 625 24.73 22.98 12.83
CA ILE A 625 25.65 22.30 13.75
C ILE A 625 24.85 21.36 14.62
N ALA A 626 25.35 20.15 14.86
CA ALA A 626 24.75 19.16 15.75
C ALA A 626 25.71 18.80 16.89
N GLU A 627 25.26 18.93 18.13
CA GLU A 627 25.99 18.42 19.30
C GLU A 627 25.78 16.90 19.47
N SER A 628 26.67 16.27 20.24
CA SER A 628 26.66 14.82 20.48
C SER A 628 25.39 14.26 21.13
N ASP A 629 24.57 15.12 21.75
CA ASP A 629 23.28 14.73 22.34
C ASP A 629 22.09 14.89 21.37
N GLY A 630 22.36 15.28 20.12
CA GLY A 630 21.36 15.50 19.08
C GLY A 630 20.81 16.93 19.01
N THR A 631 21.22 17.83 19.91
CA THR A 631 20.83 19.25 19.85
C THR A 631 21.37 19.89 18.58
N ARG A 632 20.54 20.66 17.88
CA ARG A 632 20.89 21.32 16.62
C ARG A 632 20.84 22.84 16.75
N HIS A 633 21.85 23.47 16.17
CA HIS A 633 22.08 24.91 16.22
C HIS A 633 22.22 25.45 14.83
N VAL A 634 21.52 26.55 14.55
CA VAL A 634 21.67 27.21 13.27
C VAL A 634 22.25 28.57 13.48
N VAL A 635 23.45 28.71 12.96
CA VAL A 635 24.26 29.89 13.14
C VAL A 635 24.53 30.53 11.80
N PHE A 636 24.59 31.84 11.82
CA PHE A 636 24.91 32.61 10.63
C PHE A 636 25.77 33.79 11.00
N HIS A 637 26.51 34.28 10.01
CA HIS A 637 27.03 35.62 10.07
C HIS A 637 27.05 36.23 8.67
N THR A 638 26.96 37.55 8.65
CA THR A 638 27.18 38.36 7.46
C THR A 638 28.64 38.80 7.49
N SER A 639 29.31 38.76 6.35
CA SER A 639 30.65 39.33 6.18
C SER A 639 30.55 40.67 5.44
N ASN A 640 31.57 41.52 5.55
CA ASN A 640 31.79 42.69 4.70
C ASN A 640 30.71 43.81 4.65
N ASP A 641 30.30 44.35 5.80
CA ASP A 641 29.40 45.53 5.86
C ASP A 641 30.10 46.90 5.64
N ASN A 642 31.42 46.91 5.43
CA ASN A 642 32.22 48.14 5.42
C ASN A 642 32.58 48.72 4.04
N LYS A 643 32.14 48.11 2.92
CA LYS A 643 32.03 48.87 1.66
C LYS A 643 30.85 49.83 1.80
N HIS A 644 31.12 51.04 2.30
CA HIS A 644 30.14 52.11 2.44
C HIS A 644 29.16 52.16 1.25
N LEU A 645 27.89 52.43 1.54
CA LEU A 645 26.70 52.68 0.67
C LEU A 645 26.88 53.50 -0.63
N ASN A 646 28.11 53.89 -1.01
CA ASN A 646 28.47 54.62 -2.22
C ASN A 646 29.78 54.15 -2.88
N SER A 647 30.30 52.96 -2.53
CA SER A 647 31.40 52.34 -3.29
C SER A 647 30.80 51.55 -4.46
N PRO A 648 31.39 51.58 -5.66
CA PRO A 648 30.86 50.82 -6.81
C PRO A 648 30.75 49.32 -6.46
N PRO A 649 29.84 48.57 -7.12
CA PRO A 649 29.81 47.12 -7.01
C PRO A 649 31.19 46.54 -7.36
N SER A 650 31.47 45.35 -6.83
CA SER A 650 32.75 44.66 -6.74
C SER A 650 33.65 44.71 -8.00
N ASP A 651 34.93 44.35 -7.84
CA ASP A 651 35.93 44.34 -8.90
C ASP A 651 35.68 43.27 -10.01
N GLU A 652 34.45 42.75 -10.17
CA GLU A 652 34.03 41.76 -11.17
C GLU A 652 35.01 40.57 -11.22
N THR A 653 35.32 40.02 -10.04
CA THR A 653 36.28 38.92 -9.87
C THR A 653 35.76 37.91 -8.85
N TRP A 654 36.10 36.64 -9.06
CA TRP A 654 35.88 35.59 -8.07
C TRP A 654 36.75 35.85 -6.83
N LEU A 655 36.15 35.68 -5.66
CA LEU A 655 36.76 35.81 -4.34
C LEU A 655 36.54 34.52 -3.55
N SER A 656 37.49 34.16 -2.68
CA SER A 656 37.41 32.93 -1.88
C SER A 656 36.96 33.24 -0.45
N ARG A 657 35.94 32.55 0.03
CA ARG A 657 35.51 32.59 1.43
C ARG A 657 36.07 31.41 2.21
N ASN A 658 36.79 31.70 3.29
CA ASN A 658 37.46 30.70 4.13
C ASN A 658 36.64 30.42 5.39
N VAL A 659 35.54 29.68 5.26
CA VAL A 659 34.56 29.48 6.35
C VAL A 659 35.18 28.77 7.56
N HIS A 660 36.09 27.82 7.39
CA HIS A 660 36.74 27.16 8.54
C HIS A 660 37.51 28.16 9.44
N LYS A 661 38.12 29.22 8.87
CA LYS A 661 38.79 30.27 9.66
C LYS A 661 37.80 31.14 10.41
N GLU A 662 36.63 31.34 9.82
CA GLU A 662 35.50 32.03 10.46
C GLU A 662 35.02 31.19 11.67
N ILE A 663 34.76 29.89 11.47
CA ILE A 663 34.43 28.94 12.54
C ILE A 663 35.45 28.97 13.67
N ALA A 664 36.75 29.02 13.36
CA ALA A 664 37.86 29.12 14.31
C ALA A 664 37.99 30.48 15.04
N GLY A 665 37.05 31.41 14.84
CA GLY A 665 37.11 32.76 15.41
C GLY A 665 38.29 33.61 14.92
N ASN A 666 38.91 33.25 13.80
CA ASN A 666 40.07 33.94 13.22
C ASN A 666 39.84 34.30 11.74
N PRO A 667 38.78 35.08 11.43
CA PRO A 667 38.44 35.45 10.06
C PRO A 667 39.55 36.30 9.42
N ASP A 668 39.53 36.42 8.09
CA ASP A 668 40.42 37.36 7.40
C ASP A 668 40.04 38.81 7.79
N PRO A 669 40.92 39.56 8.49
CA PRO A 669 40.57 40.89 8.98
C PRO A 669 40.49 41.95 7.89
N GLU A 670 40.99 41.69 6.67
CA GLU A 670 40.85 42.60 5.53
C GLU A 670 39.49 42.44 4.83
N ASP A 671 38.98 41.22 4.76
CA ASP A 671 37.75 40.89 4.02
C ASP A 671 36.49 40.87 4.92
N ASN A 672 36.65 40.55 6.21
CA ASN A 672 35.52 40.37 7.14
C ASN A 672 35.69 41.16 8.47
N PRO A 673 35.76 42.50 8.42
CA PRO A 673 35.81 43.34 9.62
C PRO A 673 34.45 43.33 10.37
N ASN A 674 34.46 43.41 11.70
CA ASN A 674 33.27 43.36 12.58
C ASN A 674 32.53 42.00 12.59
N TYR A 675 33.28 40.94 12.33
CA TYR A 675 32.84 39.55 12.36
C TYR A 675 32.14 39.14 13.66
N ASN A 676 30.96 38.53 13.56
CA ASN A 676 30.25 37.99 14.72
C ASN A 676 29.19 36.95 14.34
N TRP A 677 29.33 35.73 14.84
CA TRP A 677 28.30 34.70 14.73
C TRP A 677 27.04 35.07 15.50
N ARG A 678 25.90 34.70 14.92
CA ARG A 678 24.59 34.77 15.54
C ARG A 678 23.93 33.42 15.42
N GLU A 679 23.15 33.06 16.42
CA GLU A 679 22.34 31.85 16.40
C GLU A 679 20.88 32.21 16.21
N PHE A 680 20.15 31.52 15.34
CA PHE A 680 18.70 31.58 15.35
C PHE A 680 18.20 30.92 16.63
N THR A 681 17.49 31.64 17.48
CA THR A 681 16.90 31.11 18.70
C THR A 681 15.44 31.48 18.81
N ALA A 682 14.80 30.90 19.81
CA ALA A 682 13.43 31.24 20.13
C ALA A 682 13.19 32.67 20.61
N GLU A 683 14.23 33.49 20.75
CA GLU A 683 14.13 34.88 21.18
C GLU A 683 14.67 35.86 20.12
N GLY A 684 14.97 35.36 18.91
CA GLY A 684 15.55 36.11 17.81
C GLY A 684 16.92 35.59 17.42
N TYR A 685 17.88 36.47 17.13
CA TYR A 685 19.22 36.08 16.68
C TYR A 685 20.33 36.69 17.55
N PRO A 686 20.49 36.20 18.80
CA PRO A 686 21.53 36.68 19.70
C PRO A 686 22.93 36.51 19.11
N SER A 687 23.80 37.43 19.49
CA SER A 687 25.24 37.36 19.24
C SER A 687 25.85 36.22 20.05
N LEU A 688 26.62 35.33 19.41
CA LEU A 688 27.34 34.25 20.09
C LEU A 688 28.67 34.71 20.69
N GLY A 689 29.23 35.84 20.26
CA GLY A 689 30.40 36.40 20.94
C GLY A 689 30.65 37.86 20.63
N SER A 690 31.92 38.21 20.40
CA SER A 690 32.35 39.59 20.23
C SER A 690 32.82 39.86 18.81
N ALA A 691 32.77 41.13 18.38
CA ALA A 691 33.16 41.57 17.04
C ALA A 691 34.65 41.32 16.67
N ASP A 692 35.42 40.71 17.57
CA ASP A 692 36.85 40.40 17.45
C ASP A 692 37.12 38.89 17.21
N GLY A 693 36.07 38.07 17.01
CA GLY A 693 36.18 36.62 16.78
C GLY A 693 35.40 35.79 17.81
N THR A 694 34.63 34.81 17.33
CA THR A 694 33.97 33.78 18.14
C THR A 694 34.35 32.43 17.54
N ASP A 695 35.00 31.58 18.34
CA ASP A 695 35.31 30.20 17.96
C ASP A 695 34.09 29.33 18.27
N LEU A 696 33.49 28.71 17.25
CA LEU A 696 32.29 27.92 17.47
C LEU A 696 32.56 26.60 18.19
N SER A 697 33.79 26.09 18.16
CA SER A 697 34.13 24.88 18.92
C SER A 697 34.21 25.16 20.42
N ASP A 698 34.54 26.40 20.82
CA ASP A 698 34.44 26.85 22.20
C ASP A 698 32.97 27.00 22.67
N GLU A 699 32.04 27.30 21.76
CA GLU A 699 30.62 27.50 22.07
C GLU A 699 29.82 26.19 22.10
N PHE A 700 29.96 25.33 21.10
CA PHE A 700 29.18 24.09 20.95
C PHE A 700 29.98 22.81 21.26
N GLY A 701 31.30 22.93 21.47
CA GLY A 701 32.20 21.81 21.73
C GLY A 701 32.91 21.30 20.47
N ASP A 702 34.13 20.79 20.67
CA ASP A 702 34.99 20.28 19.59
C ASP A 702 34.37 19.08 18.84
N ASP A 703 33.60 18.24 19.54
CA ASP A 703 32.96 17.05 18.98
C ASP A 703 31.63 17.35 18.25
N ALA A 704 31.18 18.61 18.23
CA ALA A 704 29.97 18.98 17.50
C ALA A 704 30.22 18.87 15.98
N GLU A 705 29.24 18.35 15.24
CA GLU A 705 29.34 18.04 13.83
C GLU A 705 28.71 19.15 12.97
N LEU A 706 29.38 19.55 11.89
CA LEU A 706 28.83 20.45 10.90
C LEU A 706 28.09 19.65 9.81
N ILE A 707 26.77 19.78 9.79
CA ILE A 707 25.88 18.98 8.96
C ILE A 707 25.62 19.63 7.61
N THR A 708 25.33 20.94 7.60
CA THR A 708 24.98 21.69 6.39
C THR A 708 25.67 23.04 6.37
N VAL A 709 26.11 23.44 5.18
CA VAL A 709 26.63 24.78 4.89
C VAL A 709 25.79 25.40 3.79
N ALA A 710 25.34 26.64 3.99
CA ALA A 710 24.64 27.39 2.96
C ALA A 710 25.31 28.73 2.67
N ALA A 711 25.43 29.04 1.39
CA ALA A 711 25.73 30.38 0.91
C ALA A 711 24.41 31.08 0.61
N GLY A 712 24.24 32.30 1.11
CA GLY A 712 22.96 33.00 1.01
C GLY A 712 23.11 34.48 0.73
N ARG A 713 21.99 35.05 0.32
CA ARG A 713 21.86 36.48 0.06
C ARG A 713 20.48 36.96 0.47
N GLY A 714 20.42 38.08 1.18
CA GLY A 714 19.20 38.86 1.37
C GLY A 714 19.47 40.15 2.13
N GLY A 715 18.42 40.82 2.61
CA GLY A 715 18.61 42.05 3.37
C GLY A 715 17.34 42.70 3.89
N THR A 716 17.25 42.88 5.21
CA THR A 716 16.09 43.46 5.90
C THR A 716 15.87 44.97 5.66
N SER A 717 16.78 45.64 4.94
CA SER A 717 16.69 47.07 4.61
C SER A 717 16.47 47.35 3.13
N GLY A 718 16.13 46.33 2.33
CA GLY A 718 16.03 46.42 0.87
C GLY A 718 17.36 46.11 0.19
N THR A 719 17.35 45.16 -0.74
CA THR A 719 18.54 44.68 -1.43
C THR A 719 18.25 44.24 -2.87
N THR A 720 19.24 44.33 -3.75
CA THR A 720 19.20 43.70 -5.09
C THR A 720 20.27 42.62 -5.16
N ALA A 721 19.86 41.39 -5.42
CA ALA A 721 20.76 40.24 -5.48
C ALA A 721 21.19 39.95 -6.92
N ASP A 722 22.50 39.78 -7.10
CA ASP A 722 23.18 39.36 -8.33
C ASP A 722 24.51 38.74 -7.89
N VAL A 723 24.44 37.53 -7.32
CA VAL A 723 25.59 36.89 -6.66
C VAL A 723 25.72 35.45 -7.10
N TYR A 724 26.94 35.02 -7.39
CA TYR A 724 27.23 33.68 -7.90
C TYR A 724 28.10 32.92 -6.91
N TYR A 725 27.87 31.61 -6.78
CA TYR A 725 28.62 30.72 -5.89
C TYR A 725 29.11 29.47 -6.63
N ARG A 726 30.33 29.03 -6.32
CA ARG A 726 30.90 27.79 -6.86
C ARG A 726 31.96 27.18 -5.94
N ASP A 727 32.44 26.00 -6.33
CA ASP A 727 33.63 25.34 -5.78
C ASP A 727 33.63 25.21 -4.24
N LEU A 728 32.48 24.84 -3.65
CA LEU A 728 32.42 24.49 -2.23
C LEU A 728 33.27 23.24 -1.98
N GLN A 729 34.26 23.36 -1.11
CA GLN A 729 35.20 22.30 -0.76
C GLN A 729 35.17 22.08 0.75
N CYS A 730 35.08 20.81 1.15
CA CYS A 730 35.21 20.38 2.53
C CYS A 730 35.99 19.06 2.59
N ASP A 731 37.03 18.99 3.41
CA ASP A 731 37.90 17.79 3.57
C ASP A 731 38.39 17.16 2.24
N GLY A 732 38.66 18.00 1.24
CA GLY A 732 39.09 17.55 -0.09
C GLY A 732 37.97 17.04 -1.02
N ASP A 733 36.74 16.93 -0.53
CA ASP A 733 35.55 16.74 -1.36
C ASP A 733 35.09 18.06 -1.97
N THR A 734 34.47 17.98 -3.14
CA THR A 734 33.91 19.14 -3.86
C THR A 734 32.41 18.97 -4.02
N TYR A 735 31.66 19.98 -3.60
CA TYR A 735 30.21 20.02 -3.62
C TYR A 735 29.73 21.10 -4.59
N GLY A 736 28.66 20.78 -5.33
CA GLY A 736 27.94 21.76 -6.14
C GLY A 736 26.91 22.48 -5.29
N PHE A 737 26.79 23.80 -5.45
CA PHE A 737 25.69 24.57 -4.89
C PHE A 737 24.39 24.23 -5.64
N PRO A 738 23.33 23.75 -4.96
CA PRO A 738 22.06 23.44 -5.59
C PRO A 738 21.38 24.69 -6.18
N THR A 739 20.62 24.47 -7.25
CA THR A 739 19.78 25.47 -7.93
C THR A 739 18.39 24.88 -8.16
N GLU A 740 17.40 25.73 -8.40
CA GLU A 740 16.01 25.36 -8.76
C GLU A 740 15.87 24.68 -10.13
#